data_AF-A0A2D5E7R8-F1
#
_entry.id   AF-A0A2D5E7R8-F1
#
_cell.length_a   1.000
_cell.length_b   1.000
_cell.length_c   1.000
_cell.angle_alpha   90.00
_cell.angle_beta   90.00
_cell.angle_gamma   90.00
#
_symmetry.space_group_name_H-M   'P 1'
#
loop_
_entity.id
_entity.type
_entity.pdbx_description
1 polymer ?
#
loop_
_entity_poly.entity_id
_entity_poly.type
_entity_poly.pdbx_seq_one_letter_code
_entity_poly.pdbx_strand_id
1 'polypeptide(L)'
;MSTTTHELVPLTARPRKRLPSAGMFRNRVLTLLAVIAGLVTPSTAADEITQAQVEEMVQAMVTEFRLRHDPVRHWEPAVYPDDNTAQPTGRTALVALAMLEAGEPAQSEKLSEALRWIAENPANGTYAIAVRLMVWCRMPEEYRPLARAELQRLLDRFSLEAGGWDYIPEPRPWLVDQSLTQYALQAIADAQEAGLKVPPKIIDMVRGRFLALQTEDGGWGYQKATDTPRGSMTAAGLATLALCERIRPANDRTRKAVERSISRAIAWLDRHFDPETNPGHTPRMSEGNGKAGDYWLYYWLHALERAGRATGLRRFSNQDWFEACATSIRDRMFQGNLETGLSIKWSPANDHMAFALFVLERGLESIPFGLFETTDTLPVSDELGPASQMLSDVIEEGVGWTRIGLNDDLDAWKRLPMVVVRGDGKASWLKDPESPEARRLLEYAANGGVVVTAPSDRGLFSKNLTTLFKTAHPSLTTRKIESKDPIRNQPTPWRGRAEVLESPVRLWLVTTPRLALGSDSNAKNVKDAANMLSAICLAETGGRLPSRAEADTLADANLRRTIRLSRNRHDGDWEPEPAMLGRLAARARNTGVLLEIEPPSDLPPGGEGVLWISGATAADAVALDLEALATASEGGRRLLIESLDKAFTASLTGRLSNAGWKIGAPPPNCPPGTARLGTPGGGGGLLVTASISRPLMGRRADDGTSISNVIQLVQVVADLESPEAASSGG
;
A
#
# COMPACT_ATOMS: atom_id res chain seq x y z
N MET A 1 -15.17 -54.35 -70.06
CA MET A 1 -15.03 -53.74 -71.41
C MET A 1 -15.13 -52.23 -71.22
N SER A 2 -13.97 -51.58 -71.04
CA SER A 2 -13.31 -50.68 -72.02
C SER A 2 -13.87 -49.23 -71.93
N THR A 3 -13.20 -48.29 -71.23
CA THR A 3 -12.16 -47.32 -71.71
C THR A 3 -12.75 -46.25 -72.64
N THR A 4 -12.54 -44.93 -72.55
CA THR A 4 -11.65 -44.04 -71.74
C THR A 4 -12.05 -42.57 -72.00
N THR A 5 -11.39 -41.65 -71.27
CA THR A 5 -11.11 -40.20 -71.51
C THR A 5 -11.90 -39.21 -70.63
N HIS A 6 -11.35 -38.16 -70.01
CA HIS A 6 -10.03 -37.51 -70.03
C HIS A 6 -9.73 -36.85 -68.65
N GLU A 7 -8.45 -36.92 -68.26
CA GLU A 7 -7.59 -35.98 -67.51
C GLU A 7 -7.93 -35.34 -66.14
N LEU A 8 -6.89 -35.39 -65.28
CA LEU A 8 -6.78 -35.05 -63.87
C LEU A 8 -5.83 -33.85 -63.68
N VAL A 9 -6.23 -32.85 -62.85
CA VAL A 9 -5.42 -32.10 -61.83
C VAL A 9 -4.30 -31.18 -62.47
N PRO A 10 -3.82 -30.03 -61.88
CA PRO A 10 -3.54 -29.94 -60.46
C PRO A 10 -3.58 -28.61 -59.68
N LEU A 11 -3.66 -28.83 -58.37
CA LEU A 11 -3.16 -28.03 -57.24
C LEU A 11 -1.67 -27.67 -57.40
N THR A 12 -1.24 -26.51 -56.86
CA THR A 12 -0.24 -26.39 -55.75
C THR A 12 0.36 -24.98 -55.63
N ALA A 13 0.59 -24.60 -54.36
CA ALA A 13 1.73 -23.88 -53.78
C ALA A 13 2.17 -22.51 -54.34
N ARG A 14 2.34 -21.54 -53.42
CA ARG A 14 3.36 -20.49 -53.55
C ARG A 14 4.37 -20.54 -52.40
N PRO A 15 5.66 -20.25 -52.65
CA PRO A 15 6.77 -20.50 -51.73
C PRO A 15 7.43 -19.22 -51.16
N ARG A 16 8.35 -19.45 -50.21
CA ARG A 16 9.36 -18.50 -49.64
C ARG A 16 10.32 -17.93 -50.69
N LYS A 17 10.91 -16.75 -50.41
CA LYS A 17 12.28 -16.24 -50.74
C LYS A 17 12.43 -14.85 -50.07
N ARG A 18 13.39 -14.51 -49.19
CA ARG A 18 14.87 -14.43 -49.22
C ARG A 18 15.48 -13.63 -50.40
N LEU A 19 15.92 -12.41 -50.05
CA LEU A 19 17.03 -11.53 -50.49
C LEU A 19 17.63 -11.66 -51.91
N PRO A 20 18.07 -10.51 -52.47
CA PRO A 20 19.43 -10.42 -52.98
C PRO A 20 20.24 -9.23 -52.42
N SER A 21 21.54 -9.42 -52.48
CA SER A 21 22.65 -8.64 -51.95
C SER A 21 23.33 -7.73 -52.98
N ALA A 22 24.03 -6.73 -52.44
CA ALA A 22 25.29 -6.12 -52.89
C ALA A 22 25.36 -5.25 -54.16
N GLY A 23 25.94 -4.06 -54.01
CA GLY A 23 26.47 -3.27 -55.13
C GLY A 23 26.63 -1.77 -54.85
N MET A 24 27.75 -1.40 -54.23
CA MET A 24 28.25 -0.02 -54.09
C MET A 24 28.20 0.79 -55.39
N PHE A 25 27.73 2.04 -55.33
CA PHE A 25 28.38 3.15 -56.04
C PHE A 25 28.36 4.43 -55.19
N ARG A 26 29.54 5.06 -55.17
CA ARG A 26 29.98 6.18 -54.34
C ARG A 26 29.41 7.53 -54.78
N ASN A 27 29.43 8.44 -53.81
CA ASN A 27 29.85 9.85 -53.87
C ASN A 27 28.79 10.97 -53.92
N ARG A 28 29.01 11.90 -52.97
CA ARG A 28 28.49 13.28 -52.81
C ARG A 28 27.12 13.29 -52.16
N VAL A 29 26.95 13.83 -50.94
CA VAL A 29 27.11 15.25 -50.62
C VAL A 29 27.51 15.45 -49.14
N LEU A 30 28.49 16.32 -48.93
CA LEU A 30 28.83 16.98 -47.67
C LEU A 30 28.03 18.29 -47.59
N THR A 31 27.55 18.62 -46.39
CA THR A 31 27.14 19.95 -45.90
C THR A 31 25.71 20.43 -46.19
N LEU A 32 24.81 20.29 -45.19
CA LEU A 32 24.20 21.45 -44.50
C LEU A 32 23.59 20.99 -43.15
N LEU A 33 24.34 21.22 -42.08
CA LEU A 33 23.90 21.19 -40.69
C LEU A 33 23.40 22.59 -40.34
N ALA A 34 22.11 22.76 -40.04
CA ALA A 34 21.59 23.76 -39.10
C ALA A 34 20.06 23.70 -39.00
N VAL A 35 19.58 23.42 -37.78
CA VAL A 35 18.33 23.91 -37.19
C VAL A 35 17.02 23.45 -37.86
N ILE A 36 16.49 22.31 -37.40
CA ILE A 36 15.18 22.19 -36.69
C ILE A 36 15.27 20.93 -35.82
N ALA A 37 15.99 21.01 -34.69
CA ALA A 37 15.73 20.11 -33.57
C ALA A 37 14.49 20.67 -32.85
N GLY A 38 13.33 20.44 -33.46
CA GLY A 38 12.06 20.63 -32.78
C GLY A 38 12.06 19.69 -31.59
N LEU A 39 11.98 20.27 -30.39
CA LEU A 39 11.80 19.57 -29.13
C LEU A 39 10.66 18.54 -29.29
N VAL A 40 11.04 17.29 -29.49
CA VAL A 40 10.23 16.20 -28.95
C VAL A 40 10.52 16.24 -27.46
N THR A 41 9.80 17.11 -26.75
CA THR A 41 9.55 16.84 -25.33
C THR A 41 9.03 15.41 -25.29
N PRO A 42 9.67 14.49 -24.55
CA PRO A 42 8.99 13.23 -24.26
C PRO A 42 7.61 13.62 -23.76
N SER A 43 6.57 13.07 -24.40
CA SER A 43 5.21 13.14 -23.88
C SER A 43 5.32 12.86 -22.41
N THR A 44 4.85 13.80 -21.59
CA THR A 44 4.74 13.64 -20.14
C THR A 44 4.28 12.22 -19.87
N ALA A 45 4.98 11.52 -18.97
CA ALA A 45 4.39 10.36 -18.32
C ALA A 45 2.96 10.76 -17.98
N ALA A 46 1.97 9.94 -18.35
CA ALA A 46 0.63 10.19 -17.83
C ALA A 46 0.79 10.31 -16.32
N ASP A 47 0.50 11.48 -15.76
CA ASP A 47 0.74 11.74 -14.34
C ASP A 47 0.10 10.60 -13.55
N GLU A 48 0.91 9.87 -12.77
CA GLU A 48 0.45 8.76 -11.93
C GLU A 48 -0.71 9.27 -11.06
N ILE A 49 -1.73 8.43 -10.87
CA ILE A 49 -2.92 8.83 -10.11
C ILE A 49 -2.52 9.15 -8.66
N THR A 50 -2.75 10.39 -8.22
CA THR A 50 -2.35 10.83 -6.89
C THR A 50 -3.46 10.66 -5.85
N GLN A 51 -3.08 10.67 -4.57
CA GLN A 51 -4.02 10.61 -3.45
C GLN A 51 -5.05 11.75 -3.52
N ALA A 52 -4.62 12.99 -3.79
CA ALA A 52 -5.53 14.13 -3.89
C ALA A 52 -6.52 13.98 -5.05
N GLN A 53 -6.07 13.44 -6.19
CA GLN A 53 -6.98 13.12 -7.31
C GLN A 53 -8.01 12.07 -6.93
N VAL A 54 -7.61 11.03 -6.19
CA VAL A 54 -8.53 10.00 -5.69
C VAL A 54 -9.54 10.59 -4.71
N GLU A 55 -9.10 11.39 -3.74
CA GLU A 55 -9.96 12.07 -2.77
C GLU A 55 -11.01 12.95 -3.47
N GLU A 56 -10.58 13.74 -4.47
CA GLU A 56 -11.50 14.60 -5.20
C GLU A 56 -12.49 13.81 -6.08
N MET A 57 -12.04 12.71 -6.71
CA MET A 57 -12.93 11.82 -7.46
C MET A 57 -13.99 11.17 -6.55
N VAL A 58 -13.61 10.72 -5.35
CA VAL A 58 -14.53 10.19 -4.33
C VAL A 58 -15.57 11.24 -3.96
N GLN A 59 -15.12 12.46 -3.62
CA GLN A 59 -16.02 13.56 -3.23
C GLN A 59 -16.99 13.96 -4.34
N ALA A 60 -16.53 13.98 -5.59
CA ALA A 60 -17.38 14.26 -6.74
C ALA A 60 -18.44 13.16 -6.96
N MET A 61 -18.12 11.87 -6.76
CA MET A 61 -19.12 10.79 -6.85
C MET A 61 -20.16 10.86 -5.73
N VAL A 62 -19.73 11.10 -4.50
CA VAL A 62 -20.63 11.25 -3.34
C VAL A 62 -21.57 12.44 -3.53
N THR A 63 -21.05 13.55 -4.02
CA THR A 63 -21.85 14.73 -4.37
C THR A 63 -22.88 14.40 -5.45
N GLU A 64 -22.46 13.69 -6.50
CA GLU A 64 -23.36 13.28 -7.57
C GLU A 64 -24.46 12.32 -7.08
N PHE A 65 -24.17 11.40 -6.16
CA PHE A 65 -25.21 10.56 -5.54
C PHE A 65 -26.24 11.39 -4.76
N ARG A 66 -25.79 12.39 -3.99
CA ARG A 66 -26.70 13.30 -3.27
C ARG A 66 -27.60 14.08 -4.24
N LEU A 67 -27.05 14.56 -5.35
CA LEU A 67 -27.80 15.29 -6.39
C LEU A 67 -28.85 14.40 -7.09
N ARG A 68 -28.56 13.11 -7.25
CA ARG A 68 -29.44 12.14 -7.92
C ARG A 68 -30.50 11.52 -7.03
N HIS A 69 -30.49 11.83 -5.74
CA HIS A 69 -31.45 11.27 -4.80
C HIS A 69 -32.88 11.70 -5.19
N ASP A 70 -33.71 10.74 -5.59
CA ASP A 70 -35.13 10.94 -5.85
C ASP A 70 -35.93 10.77 -4.54
N PRO A 71 -36.86 11.69 -4.19
CA PRO A 71 -37.59 11.64 -2.92
C PRO A 71 -38.55 10.46 -2.79
N VAL A 72 -38.87 9.74 -3.87
CA VAL A 72 -39.82 8.62 -3.86
C VAL A 72 -39.12 7.28 -4.08
N ARG A 73 -38.26 7.20 -5.10
CA ARG A 73 -37.60 5.96 -5.52
C ARG A 73 -36.12 5.88 -5.13
N HIS A 74 -35.58 6.91 -4.47
CA HIS A 74 -34.18 7.02 -4.11
C HIS A 74 -33.25 6.85 -5.33
N TRP A 75 -32.48 5.77 -5.41
CA TRP A 75 -31.57 5.50 -6.54
C TRP A 75 -32.05 4.33 -7.43
N GLU A 76 -33.28 3.87 -7.25
CA GLU A 76 -33.89 2.84 -8.11
C GLU A 76 -34.22 3.36 -9.51
N PRO A 77 -34.20 2.49 -10.54
CA PRO A 77 -34.58 2.90 -11.89
C PRO A 77 -36.08 3.20 -11.93
N ALA A 78 -36.50 4.01 -12.90
CA ALA A 78 -37.91 4.28 -13.12
C ALA A 78 -38.69 3.01 -13.53
N VAL A 79 -38.03 2.11 -14.25
CA VAL A 79 -38.58 0.83 -14.72
C VAL A 79 -37.56 -0.27 -14.43
N TYR A 80 -38.00 -1.33 -13.76
CA TYR A 80 -37.19 -2.53 -13.57
C TYR A 80 -37.21 -3.40 -14.83
N PRO A 81 -36.19 -4.24 -15.05
CA PRO A 81 -36.27 -5.32 -16.04
C PRO A 81 -37.54 -6.16 -15.83
N ASP A 82 -38.16 -6.59 -16.92
CA ASP A 82 -39.37 -7.41 -16.92
C ASP A 82 -39.09 -8.91 -16.79
N ASP A 83 -37.86 -9.27 -16.42
CA ASP A 83 -37.39 -10.64 -16.26
C ASP A 83 -36.99 -10.96 -14.80
N ASN A 84 -36.43 -12.16 -14.61
CA ASN A 84 -36.00 -12.63 -13.29
C ASN A 84 -34.82 -11.84 -12.70
N THR A 85 -34.21 -10.90 -13.44
CA THR A 85 -33.07 -10.13 -12.96
C THR A 85 -33.47 -8.92 -12.13
N ALA A 86 -34.75 -8.57 -12.05
CA ALA A 86 -35.24 -7.44 -11.25
C ALA A 86 -34.77 -7.50 -9.78
N GLN A 87 -34.10 -6.44 -9.32
CA GLN A 87 -33.55 -6.30 -7.95
C GLN A 87 -34.15 -5.08 -7.23
N PRO A 88 -35.45 -5.07 -6.89
CA PRO A 88 -36.05 -3.94 -6.19
C PRO A 88 -35.34 -3.66 -4.87
N THR A 89 -35.10 -2.38 -4.59
CA THR A 89 -34.30 -1.85 -3.46
C THR A 89 -32.79 -2.12 -3.54
N GLY A 90 -32.32 -2.83 -4.57
CA GLY A 90 -30.93 -3.24 -4.71
C GLY A 90 -29.98 -2.10 -5.09
N ARG A 91 -30.38 -1.18 -5.98
CA ARG A 91 -29.52 -0.06 -6.36
C ARG A 91 -29.40 0.97 -5.24
N THR A 92 -30.50 1.21 -4.54
CA THR A 92 -30.51 2.06 -3.34
C THR A 92 -29.60 1.48 -2.26
N ALA A 93 -29.67 0.18 -2.01
CA ALA A 93 -28.76 -0.48 -1.07
C ALA A 93 -27.29 -0.41 -1.53
N LEU A 94 -27.01 -0.55 -2.83
CA LEU A 94 -25.67 -0.47 -3.38
C LEU A 94 -25.06 0.92 -3.27
N VAL A 95 -25.84 1.97 -3.57
CA VAL A 95 -25.43 3.36 -3.38
C VAL A 95 -25.23 3.66 -1.89
N ALA A 96 -26.14 3.21 -1.02
CA ALA A 96 -26.00 3.38 0.42
C ALA A 96 -24.71 2.72 0.95
N LEU A 97 -24.41 1.49 0.50
CA LEU A 97 -23.17 0.80 0.85
C LEU A 97 -21.94 1.58 0.37
N ALA A 98 -21.94 2.06 -0.88
CA ALA A 98 -20.81 2.82 -1.43
C ALA A 98 -20.58 4.14 -0.71
N MET A 99 -21.65 4.87 -0.34
CA MET A 99 -21.54 6.10 0.46
C MET A 99 -21.00 5.81 1.86
N LEU A 100 -21.50 4.77 2.55
CA LEU A 100 -21.00 4.38 3.87
C LEU A 100 -19.51 4.00 3.83
N GLU A 101 -19.08 3.24 2.83
CA GLU A 101 -17.68 2.86 2.63
C GLU A 101 -16.80 4.08 2.30
N ALA A 102 -17.34 5.11 1.65
CA ALA A 102 -16.68 6.40 1.41
C ALA A 102 -16.70 7.35 2.63
N GLY A 103 -17.08 6.86 3.80
CA GLY A 103 -17.09 7.62 5.06
C GLY A 103 -18.28 8.56 5.23
N GLU A 104 -19.32 8.47 4.40
CA GLU A 104 -20.51 9.29 4.58
C GLU A 104 -21.30 8.89 5.84
N PRO A 105 -21.61 9.84 6.74
CA PRO A 105 -22.36 9.53 7.95
C PRO A 105 -23.75 8.99 7.61
N ALA A 106 -24.13 7.87 8.23
CA ALA A 106 -25.45 7.25 8.06
C ALA A 106 -26.63 8.19 8.40
N GLN A 107 -26.38 9.22 9.21
CA GLN A 107 -27.35 10.25 9.61
C GLN A 107 -27.47 11.40 8.61
N SER A 108 -26.66 11.43 7.54
CA SER A 108 -26.83 12.44 6.48
C SER A 108 -28.23 12.32 5.88
N GLU A 109 -28.85 13.46 5.57
CA GLU A 109 -30.28 13.55 5.24
C GLU A 109 -30.72 12.48 4.23
N LYS A 110 -30.08 12.46 3.05
CA LYS A 110 -30.44 11.55 1.94
C LYS A 110 -30.12 10.09 2.22
N LEU A 111 -28.99 9.81 2.88
CA LEU A 111 -28.64 8.43 3.23
C LEU A 111 -29.58 7.88 4.30
N SER A 112 -29.92 8.67 5.32
CA SER A 112 -30.84 8.28 6.38
C SER A 112 -32.26 8.03 5.85
N GLU A 113 -32.74 8.82 4.90
CA GLU A 113 -34.01 8.62 4.19
C GLU A 113 -34.01 7.28 3.44
N ALA A 114 -32.97 7.03 2.65
CA ALA A 114 -32.83 5.80 1.89
C ALA A 114 -32.70 4.55 2.79
N LEU A 115 -31.93 4.64 3.88
CA LEU A 115 -31.78 3.55 4.85
C LEU A 115 -33.13 3.20 5.50
N ARG A 116 -33.92 4.19 5.90
CA ARG A 116 -35.27 3.96 6.43
C ARG A 116 -36.16 3.29 5.38
N TRP A 117 -36.13 3.80 4.15
CA TRP A 117 -36.92 3.24 3.06
C TRP A 117 -36.57 1.79 2.74
N ILE A 118 -35.28 1.43 2.64
CA ILE A 118 -34.89 0.03 2.43
C ILE A 118 -35.27 -0.83 3.64
N ALA A 119 -35.24 -0.33 4.89
CA ALA A 119 -35.68 -1.10 6.05
C ALA A 119 -37.19 -1.45 5.98
N GLU A 120 -38.02 -0.54 5.47
CA GLU A 120 -39.47 -0.71 5.33
C GLU A 120 -39.89 -1.49 4.07
N ASN A 121 -39.05 -1.49 3.04
CA ASN A 121 -39.33 -2.12 1.75
C ASN A 121 -38.40 -3.33 1.55
N PRO A 122 -38.84 -4.56 1.84
CA PRO A 122 -37.98 -5.74 1.76
C PRO A 122 -37.65 -6.14 0.32
N ALA A 123 -36.43 -6.62 0.11
CA ALA A 123 -35.98 -7.14 -1.18
C ALA A 123 -36.48 -8.57 -1.45
N ASN A 124 -36.70 -8.88 -2.73
CA ASN A 124 -37.04 -10.22 -3.20
C ASN A 124 -35.99 -10.82 -4.15
N GLY A 125 -34.95 -10.09 -4.50
CA GLY A 125 -33.85 -10.56 -5.36
C GLY A 125 -32.57 -10.79 -4.57
N THR A 126 -31.80 -11.81 -4.96
CA THR A 126 -30.60 -12.24 -4.22
C THR A 126 -29.53 -11.15 -4.12
N TYR A 127 -29.25 -10.38 -5.19
CA TYR A 127 -28.30 -9.26 -5.11
C TYR A 127 -28.77 -8.20 -4.13
N ALA A 128 -30.05 -7.80 -4.22
CA ALA A 128 -30.61 -6.81 -3.31
C ALA A 128 -30.50 -7.27 -1.85
N ILE A 129 -30.87 -8.52 -1.54
CA ILE A 129 -30.74 -9.08 -0.19
C ILE A 129 -29.28 -9.09 0.28
N ALA A 130 -28.36 -9.55 -0.57
CA ALA A 130 -26.94 -9.61 -0.23
C ALA A 130 -26.36 -8.22 0.08
N VAL A 131 -26.61 -7.23 -0.77
CA VAL A 131 -26.10 -5.86 -0.58
C VAL A 131 -26.76 -5.19 0.65
N ARG A 132 -28.06 -5.41 0.87
CA ARG A 132 -28.74 -4.93 2.09
C ARG A 132 -28.14 -5.54 3.36
N LEU A 133 -27.81 -6.83 3.34
CA LEU A 133 -27.10 -7.48 4.44
C LEU A 133 -25.75 -6.80 4.70
N MET A 134 -24.96 -6.52 3.64
CA MET A 134 -23.69 -5.79 3.78
C MET A 134 -23.90 -4.41 4.42
N VAL A 135 -24.91 -3.65 3.98
CA VAL A 135 -25.30 -2.35 4.59
C VAL A 135 -25.56 -2.52 6.09
N TRP A 136 -26.45 -3.44 6.48
CA TRP A 136 -26.79 -3.62 7.90
C TRP A 136 -25.63 -4.12 8.76
N CYS A 137 -24.62 -4.77 8.17
CA CYS A 137 -23.40 -5.16 8.86
C CYS A 137 -22.46 -3.97 9.13
N ARG A 138 -22.52 -2.88 8.35
CA ARG A 138 -21.80 -1.61 8.61
C ARG A 138 -22.50 -0.74 9.66
N MET A 139 -23.77 -1.01 9.93
CA MET A 139 -24.55 -0.20 10.86
C MET A 139 -24.31 -0.59 12.33
N PRO A 140 -24.58 0.32 13.29
CA PRO A 140 -24.50 0.03 14.72
C PRO A 140 -25.31 -1.20 15.14
N GLU A 141 -24.99 -1.76 16.32
CA GLU A 141 -25.54 -3.04 16.80
C GLU A 141 -27.09 -3.06 16.88
N GLU A 142 -27.73 -1.90 17.06
CA GLU A 142 -29.19 -1.76 17.03
C GLU A 142 -29.85 -2.21 15.71
N TYR A 143 -29.11 -2.19 14.59
CA TYR A 143 -29.58 -2.64 13.28
C TYR A 143 -29.39 -4.14 13.03
N ARG A 144 -28.78 -4.89 13.97
CA ARG A 144 -28.54 -6.34 13.83
C ARG A 144 -29.80 -7.19 13.61
N PRO A 145 -31.01 -6.83 14.08
CA PRO A 145 -32.24 -7.53 13.69
C PRO A 145 -32.49 -7.50 12.18
N LEU A 146 -32.22 -6.38 11.49
CA LEU A 146 -32.37 -6.27 10.04
C LEU A 146 -31.31 -7.12 9.32
N ALA A 147 -30.06 -7.07 9.76
CA ALA A 147 -29.00 -7.94 9.25
C ALA A 147 -29.37 -9.43 9.39
N ARG A 148 -29.90 -9.84 10.55
CA ARG A 148 -30.34 -11.22 10.79
C ARG A 148 -31.49 -11.62 9.85
N ALA A 149 -32.43 -10.72 9.59
CA ALA A 149 -33.54 -10.97 8.67
C ALA A 149 -33.06 -11.16 7.23
N GLU A 150 -32.17 -10.31 6.73
CA GLU A 150 -31.60 -10.46 5.38
C GLU A 150 -30.72 -11.71 5.27
N LEU A 151 -29.93 -12.03 6.30
CA LEU A 151 -29.18 -13.27 6.35
C LEU A 151 -30.11 -14.48 6.25
N GLN A 152 -31.20 -14.52 7.03
CA GLN A 152 -32.14 -15.63 6.96
C GLN A 152 -32.75 -15.77 5.56
N ARG A 153 -33.19 -14.67 4.94
CA ARG A 153 -33.70 -14.69 3.55
C ARG A 153 -32.68 -15.21 2.55
N LEU A 154 -31.41 -14.84 2.73
CA LEU A 154 -30.33 -15.32 1.86
C LEU A 154 -30.12 -16.83 2.06
N LEU A 155 -30.13 -17.31 3.30
CA LEU A 155 -30.00 -18.73 3.62
C LEU A 155 -31.16 -19.57 3.07
N ASP A 156 -32.39 -19.07 3.14
CA ASP A 156 -33.59 -19.75 2.63
C ASP A 156 -33.56 -19.96 1.11
N ARG A 157 -32.78 -19.15 0.39
CA ARG A 157 -32.63 -19.17 -1.08
C ARG A 157 -31.43 -19.97 -1.56
N PHE A 158 -30.69 -20.58 -0.65
CA PHE A 158 -29.49 -21.33 -1.01
C PHE A 158 -29.87 -22.66 -1.68
N SER A 159 -29.36 -22.91 -2.88
CA SER A 159 -29.50 -24.20 -3.55
C SER A 159 -28.58 -25.23 -2.91
N LEU A 160 -29.14 -26.16 -2.15
CA LEU A 160 -28.39 -27.29 -1.60
C LEU A 160 -27.85 -28.24 -2.68
N GLU A 161 -28.50 -28.29 -3.84
CA GLU A 161 -28.05 -29.14 -4.95
C GLU A 161 -26.87 -28.52 -5.69
N ALA A 162 -26.96 -27.23 -6.03
CA ALA A 162 -25.96 -26.56 -6.84
C ALA A 162 -24.85 -25.87 -6.03
N GLY A 163 -25.04 -25.68 -4.71
CA GLY A 163 -24.07 -25.03 -3.83
C GLY A 163 -23.91 -23.53 -4.09
N GLY A 164 -25.03 -22.81 -4.31
CA GLY A 164 -25.01 -21.38 -4.62
C GLY A 164 -26.42 -20.77 -4.70
N TRP A 165 -26.53 -19.60 -5.33
CA TRP A 165 -27.78 -18.85 -5.46
C TRP A 165 -28.21 -18.60 -6.91
N ASP A 166 -29.53 -18.56 -7.11
CA ASP A 166 -30.23 -18.10 -8.33
C ASP A 166 -30.83 -16.69 -8.05
N TYR A 167 -31.34 -16.02 -9.08
CA TYR A 167 -31.94 -14.70 -8.98
C TYR A 167 -33.25 -14.68 -8.20
N ILE A 168 -34.00 -15.79 -8.24
CA ILE A 168 -35.37 -15.90 -7.71
C ILE A 168 -35.42 -16.62 -6.35
N PRO A 169 -36.53 -16.53 -5.59
CA PRO A 169 -36.64 -17.13 -4.26
C PRO A 169 -36.51 -18.66 -4.23
N GLU A 170 -37.08 -19.35 -5.22
CA GLU A 170 -36.98 -20.80 -5.36
C GLU A 170 -35.83 -21.11 -6.33
N PRO A 171 -34.63 -21.44 -5.84
CA PRO A 171 -33.47 -21.51 -6.70
C PRO A 171 -33.56 -22.70 -7.65
N ARG A 172 -33.38 -22.45 -8.95
CA ARG A 172 -33.30 -23.50 -9.96
C ARG A 172 -31.84 -23.94 -10.08
N PRO A 173 -31.48 -25.21 -9.77
CA PRO A 173 -30.08 -25.65 -9.72
C PRO A 173 -29.26 -25.35 -10.98
N TRP A 174 -29.88 -25.41 -12.17
CA TRP A 174 -29.22 -25.14 -13.46
C TRP A 174 -29.08 -23.65 -13.80
N LEU A 175 -29.70 -22.74 -13.04
CA LEU A 175 -29.59 -21.29 -13.20
C LEU A 175 -28.79 -20.62 -12.08
N VAL A 176 -28.40 -21.37 -11.05
CA VAL A 176 -27.42 -20.91 -10.06
C VAL A 176 -26.15 -20.46 -10.77
N ASP A 177 -25.69 -19.24 -10.49
CA ASP A 177 -24.52 -18.66 -11.13
C ASP A 177 -23.48 -18.12 -10.11
N GLN A 178 -22.24 -17.98 -10.57
CA GLN A 178 -21.11 -17.56 -9.75
C GLN A 178 -21.19 -16.10 -9.32
N SER A 179 -21.86 -15.25 -10.09
CA SER A 179 -21.98 -13.81 -9.86
C SER A 179 -22.90 -13.50 -8.67
N LEU A 180 -24.00 -14.23 -8.54
CA LEU A 180 -24.86 -14.19 -7.36
C LEU A 180 -24.20 -14.85 -6.16
N THR A 181 -23.58 -16.03 -6.40
CA THR A 181 -23.00 -16.83 -5.33
C THR A 181 -21.86 -16.11 -4.61
N GLN A 182 -21.03 -15.39 -5.35
CA GLN A 182 -19.94 -14.61 -4.76
C GLN A 182 -20.43 -13.40 -3.96
N TYR A 183 -21.50 -12.71 -4.38
CA TYR A 183 -22.10 -11.61 -3.58
C TYR A 183 -22.76 -12.13 -2.31
N ALA A 184 -23.50 -13.23 -2.42
CA ALA A 184 -24.12 -13.88 -1.26
C ALA A 184 -23.06 -14.33 -0.24
N LEU A 185 -21.95 -14.91 -0.71
CA LEU A 185 -20.85 -15.32 0.17
C LEU A 185 -20.19 -14.11 0.84
N GLN A 186 -19.97 -13.00 0.11
CA GLN A 186 -19.44 -11.77 0.71
C GLN A 186 -20.36 -11.25 1.81
N ALA A 187 -21.67 -11.19 1.57
CA ALA A 187 -22.63 -10.71 2.57
C ALA A 187 -22.68 -11.64 3.80
N ILE A 188 -22.53 -12.95 3.59
CA ILE A 188 -22.37 -13.95 4.65
C ILE A 188 -21.10 -13.72 5.47
N ALA A 189 -19.98 -13.36 4.82
CA ALA A 189 -18.73 -13.05 5.51
C ALA A 189 -18.91 -11.84 6.44
N ASP A 190 -19.49 -10.76 5.91
CA ASP A 190 -19.78 -9.55 6.67
C ASP A 190 -20.72 -9.83 7.85
N ALA A 191 -21.71 -10.71 7.65
CA ALA A 191 -22.60 -11.14 8.71
C ALA A 191 -21.86 -11.89 9.83
N GLN A 192 -20.89 -12.75 9.49
CA GLN A 192 -20.07 -13.44 10.49
C GLN A 192 -19.16 -12.49 11.26
N GLU A 193 -18.56 -11.51 10.57
CA GLU A 193 -17.78 -10.43 11.20
C GLU A 193 -18.65 -9.60 12.14
N ALA A 194 -19.90 -9.33 11.75
CA ALA A 194 -20.94 -8.75 12.61
C ALA A 194 -21.50 -9.72 13.67
N GLY A 195 -20.83 -10.85 13.95
CA GLY A 195 -21.18 -11.79 15.01
C GLY A 195 -22.45 -12.62 14.77
N LEU A 196 -23.00 -12.63 13.56
CA LEU A 196 -24.13 -13.48 13.20
C LEU A 196 -23.66 -14.92 12.94
N LYS A 197 -24.50 -15.88 13.31
CA LYS A 197 -24.21 -17.31 13.13
C LYS A 197 -24.60 -17.74 11.72
N VAL A 198 -23.64 -18.27 10.98
CA VAL A 198 -23.84 -18.82 9.64
C VAL A 198 -23.61 -20.34 9.65
N PRO A 199 -24.46 -21.14 8.99
CA PRO A 199 -24.25 -22.57 8.84
C PRO A 199 -22.92 -22.89 8.12
N PRO A 200 -21.95 -23.56 8.77
CA PRO A 200 -20.61 -23.74 8.18
C PRO A 200 -20.61 -24.54 6.86
N LYS A 201 -21.61 -25.41 6.68
CA LYS A 201 -21.74 -26.27 5.49
C LYS A 201 -21.94 -25.47 4.20
N ILE A 202 -22.54 -24.28 4.27
CA ILE A 202 -22.76 -23.43 3.08
C ILE A 202 -21.43 -22.98 2.48
N ILE A 203 -20.48 -22.59 3.33
CA ILE A 203 -19.12 -22.19 2.90
C ILE A 203 -18.43 -23.35 2.20
N ASP A 204 -18.54 -24.56 2.76
CA ASP A 204 -17.95 -25.77 2.18
C ASP A 204 -18.55 -26.12 0.81
N MET A 205 -19.86 -25.88 0.63
CA MET A 205 -20.57 -26.12 -0.63
C MET A 205 -20.23 -25.08 -1.70
N VAL A 206 -20.16 -23.80 -1.33
CA VAL A 206 -19.72 -22.73 -2.24
C VAL A 206 -18.28 -22.98 -2.69
N ARG A 207 -17.37 -23.31 -1.77
CA ARG A 207 -15.99 -23.70 -2.12
C ARG A 207 -15.98 -24.87 -3.10
N GLY A 208 -16.74 -25.92 -2.82
CA GLY A 208 -16.86 -27.10 -3.70
C GLY A 208 -17.33 -26.71 -5.11
N ARG A 209 -18.32 -25.83 -5.22
CA ARG A 209 -18.82 -25.30 -6.49
C ARG A 209 -17.74 -24.58 -7.29
N PHE A 210 -17.05 -23.61 -6.69
CA PHE A 210 -15.99 -22.86 -7.38
C PHE A 210 -14.84 -23.76 -7.83
N LEU A 211 -14.44 -24.74 -7.02
CA LEU A 211 -13.44 -25.74 -7.41
C LEU A 211 -13.91 -26.60 -8.59
N ALA A 212 -15.18 -27.00 -8.61
CA ALA A 212 -15.75 -27.85 -9.66
C ALA A 212 -15.98 -27.13 -10.99
N LEU A 213 -16.21 -25.82 -10.96
CA LEU A 213 -16.58 -25.02 -12.13
C LEU A 213 -15.44 -24.17 -12.70
N GLN A 214 -14.22 -24.30 -12.18
CA GLN A 214 -13.06 -23.65 -12.77
C GLN A 214 -12.76 -24.26 -14.15
N THR A 215 -12.57 -23.42 -15.15
CA THR A 215 -12.24 -23.83 -16.52
C THR A 215 -10.81 -24.41 -16.59
N GLU A 216 -10.46 -25.10 -17.68
CA GLU A 216 -9.14 -25.72 -17.86
C GLU A 216 -7.98 -24.70 -17.93
N ASP A 217 -8.23 -23.50 -18.43
CA ASP A 217 -7.25 -22.40 -18.49
C ASP A 217 -7.08 -21.64 -17.16
N GLY A 218 -7.87 -21.97 -16.14
CA GLY A 218 -7.79 -21.42 -14.79
C GLY A 218 -8.78 -20.30 -14.48
N GLY A 219 -9.61 -19.88 -15.43
CA GLY A 219 -10.63 -18.86 -15.21
C GLY A 219 -11.98 -19.40 -14.72
N TRP A 220 -12.97 -18.51 -14.67
CA TRP A 220 -14.38 -18.88 -14.46
C TRP A 220 -15.29 -18.14 -15.44
N GLY A 221 -16.33 -18.85 -15.89
CA GLY A 221 -17.55 -18.26 -16.43
C GLY A 221 -18.64 -18.17 -15.35
N TYR A 222 -19.91 -18.13 -15.78
CA TYR A 222 -21.02 -17.91 -14.86
C TYR A 222 -21.57 -19.20 -14.24
N GLN A 223 -21.62 -20.31 -14.97
CA GLN A 223 -22.40 -21.49 -14.54
C GLN A 223 -21.70 -22.82 -14.75
N LYS A 224 -20.77 -22.93 -15.72
CA LYS A 224 -20.18 -24.22 -16.12
C LYS A 224 -18.66 -24.12 -16.33
N ALA A 225 -17.97 -25.24 -16.11
CA ALA A 225 -16.54 -25.35 -16.43
C ALA A 225 -16.21 -25.26 -17.94
N THR A 226 -17.23 -25.32 -18.80
CA THR A 226 -17.12 -25.14 -20.26
C THR A 226 -17.47 -23.73 -20.73
N ASP A 227 -17.87 -22.84 -19.82
CA ASP A 227 -18.15 -21.46 -20.18
C ASP A 227 -16.86 -20.76 -20.60
N THR A 228 -16.96 -19.75 -21.48
CA THR A 228 -15.83 -18.86 -21.75
C THR A 228 -15.50 -18.09 -20.47
N PRO A 229 -14.27 -18.22 -19.94
CA PRO A 229 -13.90 -17.50 -18.74
C PRO A 229 -13.84 -15.99 -18.99
N ARG A 230 -14.21 -15.23 -17.95
CA ARG A 230 -14.27 -13.76 -17.99
C ARG A 230 -13.42 -13.17 -16.88
N GLY A 231 -12.95 -11.94 -17.04
CA GLY A 231 -12.23 -11.22 -15.99
C GLY A 231 -13.06 -11.14 -14.72
N SER A 232 -14.22 -10.49 -14.80
CA SER A 232 -15.18 -10.33 -13.69
C SER A 232 -15.40 -11.61 -12.89
N MET A 233 -15.69 -12.73 -13.55
CA MET A 233 -15.93 -14.01 -12.89
C MET A 233 -14.66 -14.68 -12.37
N THR A 234 -13.53 -14.51 -13.05
CA THR A 234 -12.26 -15.07 -12.59
C THR A 234 -11.75 -14.37 -11.33
N ALA A 235 -11.82 -13.04 -11.29
CA ALA A 235 -11.53 -12.29 -10.07
C ALA A 235 -12.52 -12.59 -8.95
N ALA A 236 -13.81 -12.70 -9.25
CA ALA A 236 -14.80 -13.11 -8.26
C ALA A 236 -14.56 -14.51 -7.70
N GLY A 237 -14.14 -15.48 -8.53
CA GLY A 237 -13.79 -16.83 -8.10
C GLY A 237 -12.54 -16.86 -7.22
N LEU A 238 -11.52 -16.08 -7.59
CA LEU A 238 -10.32 -15.88 -6.77
C LEU A 238 -10.69 -15.32 -5.38
N ALA A 239 -11.42 -14.20 -5.34
CA ALA A 239 -11.86 -13.57 -4.10
C ALA A 239 -12.71 -14.54 -3.25
N THR A 240 -13.63 -15.26 -3.86
CA THR A 240 -14.52 -16.23 -3.19
C THR A 240 -13.74 -17.37 -2.54
N LEU A 241 -12.76 -17.96 -3.24
CA LEU A 241 -11.97 -19.05 -2.67
C LEU A 241 -11.07 -18.57 -1.53
N ALA A 242 -10.43 -17.40 -1.68
CA ALA A 242 -9.64 -16.79 -0.61
C ALA A 242 -10.51 -16.51 0.63
N LEU A 243 -11.71 -15.96 0.42
CA LEU A 243 -12.68 -15.68 1.46
C LEU A 243 -13.18 -16.94 2.18
N CYS A 244 -13.47 -18.01 1.42
CA CYS A 244 -13.81 -19.32 2.00
C CYS A 244 -12.72 -19.84 2.94
N GLU A 245 -11.44 -19.74 2.55
CA GLU A 245 -10.33 -20.19 3.40
C GLU A 245 -10.14 -19.30 4.64
N ARG A 246 -10.33 -17.98 4.50
CA ARG A 246 -10.24 -17.03 5.63
C ARG A 246 -11.28 -17.33 6.70
N ILE A 247 -12.54 -17.52 6.30
CA ILE A 247 -13.66 -17.71 7.22
C ILE A 247 -13.66 -19.13 7.80
N ARG A 248 -13.32 -20.12 6.98
CA ARG A 248 -13.40 -21.53 7.35
C ARG A 248 -12.28 -22.33 6.67
N PRO A 249 -11.07 -22.37 7.24
CA PRO A 249 -9.94 -23.09 6.66
C PRO A 249 -10.30 -24.53 6.33
N ALA A 250 -9.98 -24.99 5.11
CA ALA A 250 -10.25 -26.35 4.71
C ALA A 250 -9.25 -27.35 5.33
N ASN A 251 -9.57 -28.64 5.27
CA ASN A 251 -8.59 -29.70 5.56
C ASN A 251 -7.44 -29.69 4.53
N ASP A 252 -6.31 -30.33 4.85
CA ASP A 252 -5.09 -30.26 4.02
C ASP A 252 -5.29 -30.67 2.56
N ARG A 253 -6.13 -31.67 2.27
CA ARG A 253 -6.37 -32.13 0.90
C ARG A 253 -7.12 -31.07 0.10
N THR A 254 -8.20 -30.53 0.67
CA THR A 254 -9.02 -29.50 0.03
C THR A 254 -8.24 -28.18 -0.05
N ARG A 255 -7.47 -27.82 0.97
CA ARG A 255 -6.61 -26.64 0.97
C ARG A 255 -5.63 -26.65 -0.20
N LYS A 256 -4.94 -27.76 -0.44
CA LYS A 256 -4.07 -27.93 -1.62
C LYS A 256 -4.80 -27.78 -2.96
N ALA A 257 -6.08 -28.17 -3.02
CA ALA A 257 -6.89 -27.98 -4.22
C ALA A 257 -7.27 -26.51 -4.43
N VAL A 258 -7.61 -25.81 -3.34
CA VAL A 258 -7.87 -24.36 -3.33
C VAL A 258 -6.62 -23.59 -3.75
N GLU A 259 -5.45 -23.88 -3.15
CA GLU A 259 -4.17 -23.26 -3.51
C GLU A 259 -3.88 -23.40 -5.01
N ARG A 260 -4.01 -24.61 -5.57
CA ARG A 260 -3.84 -24.82 -7.03
C ARG A 260 -4.85 -24.05 -7.86
N SER A 261 -6.12 -24.02 -7.43
CA SER A 261 -7.18 -23.29 -8.14
C SER A 261 -6.90 -21.80 -8.15
N ILE A 262 -6.51 -21.23 -7.02
CA ILE A 262 -6.14 -19.84 -6.87
C ILE A 262 -4.89 -19.50 -7.71
N SER A 263 -3.83 -20.31 -7.68
CA SER A 263 -2.64 -20.07 -8.51
C SER A 263 -2.97 -20.02 -10.00
N ARG A 264 -3.87 -20.88 -10.47
CA ARG A 264 -4.36 -20.88 -11.87
C ARG A 264 -5.19 -19.63 -12.19
N ALA A 265 -6.01 -19.18 -11.24
CA ALA A 265 -6.78 -17.93 -11.35
C ALA A 265 -5.87 -16.72 -11.54
N ILE A 266 -4.84 -16.61 -10.70
CA ILE A 266 -3.86 -15.52 -10.78
C ILE A 266 -3.14 -15.56 -12.11
N ALA A 267 -2.66 -16.73 -12.53
CA ALA A 267 -1.99 -16.86 -13.82
C ALA A 267 -2.92 -16.47 -14.99
N TRP A 268 -4.23 -16.72 -14.88
CA TRP A 268 -5.21 -16.26 -15.85
C TRP A 268 -5.33 -14.73 -15.82
N LEU A 269 -5.54 -14.13 -14.64
CA LEU A 269 -5.65 -12.67 -14.49
C LEU A 269 -4.39 -11.96 -14.95
N ASP A 270 -3.20 -12.47 -14.65
CA ASP A 270 -1.91 -11.91 -15.06
C ASP A 270 -1.75 -11.88 -16.60
N ARG A 271 -2.22 -12.91 -17.29
CA ARG A 271 -2.21 -12.97 -18.77
C ARG A 271 -3.25 -12.08 -19.44
N HIS A 272 -4.35 -11.80 -18.75
CA HIS A 272 -5.55 -11.20 -19.36
C HIS A 272 -5.91 -9.84 -18.78
N PHE A 273 -5.23 -9.34 -17.75
CA PHE A 273 -5.55 -8.08 -17.11
C PHE A 273 -5.57 -6.93 -18.10
N ASP A 274 -6.70 -6.21 -18.08
CA ASP A 274 -6.96 -5.03 -18.89
C ASP A 274 -7.85 -4.10 -18.04
N PRO A 275 -7.39 -2.87 -17.71
CA PRO A 275 -8.20 -1.91 -16.97
C PRO A 275 -9.28 -1.24 -17.85
N GLU A 276 -9.18 -1.37 -19.18
CA GLU A 276 -10.06 -0.69 -20.15
C GLU A 276 -11.20 -1.56 -20.66
N THR A 277 -11.10 -2.88 -20.53
CA THR A 277 -12.11 -3.84 -20.99
C THR A 277 -12.25 -5.02 -20.03
N ASN A 278 -13.42 -5.66 -19.97
CA ASN A 278 -13.62 -6.91 -19.22
C ASN A 278 -13.14 -8.10 -20.08
N PRO A 279 -12.00 -8.75 -19.74
CA PRO A 279 -11.42 -9.79 -20.58
C PRO A 279 -12.34 -11.00 -20.75
N GLY A 280 -12.24 -11.68 -21.90
CA GLY A 280 -13.11 -12.82 -22.24
C GLY A 280 -14.50 -12.42 -22.75
N HIS A 281 -14.72 -11.13 -23.03
CA HIS A 281 -15.92 -10.63 -23.68
C HIS A 281 -15.76 -10.55 -25.21
N THR A 282 -16.83 -10.82 -25.98
CA THR A 282 -16.80 -10.69 -27.45
C THR A 282 -17.51 -9.40 -27.89
N PRO A 283 -17.00 -8.67 -28.90
CA PRO A 283 -17.55 -7.36 -29.33
C PRO A 283 -19.05 -7.35 -29.73
N ARG A 284 -19.63 -8.52 -30.02
CA ARG A 284 -21.03 -8.67 -30.46
C ARG A 284 -22.07 -8.51 -29.34
N MET A 285 -21.64 -8.40 -28.08
CA MET A 285 -22.51 -8.25 -26.92
C MET A 285 -22.41 -6.84 -26.29
N SER A 286 -22.17 -5.81 -27.11
CA SER A 286 -22.24 -4.41 -26.67
C SER A 286 -23.69 -3.95 -26.57
N GLU A 287 -24.10 -3.47 -25.40
CA GLU A 287 -25.29 -2.62 -25.27
C GLU A 287 -25.01 -1.25 -25.89
N GLY A 288 -26.05 -0.64 -26.47
CA GLY A 288 -26.19 0.77 -26.84
C GLY A 288 -24.92 1.61 -27.02
N ASN A 289 -24.68 2.02 -28.27
CA ASN A 289 -23.85 3.17 -28.65
C ASN A 289 -22.32 2.96 -28.55
N GLY A 290 -21.83 1.82 -29.04
CA GLY A 290 -20.70 1.85 -29.98
C GLY A 290 -19.28 2.04 -29.43
N LYS A 291 -18.91 1.40 -28.31
CA LYS A 291 -17.53 0.95 -28.09
C LYS A 291 -17.52 -0.47 -27.50
N ALA A 292 -16.73 -1.36 -28.10
CA ALA A 292 -16.65 -2.78 -27.73
C ALA A 292 -16.01 -3.06 -26.34
N GLY A 293 -15.85 -2.05 -25.48
CA GLY A 293 -15.08 -2.10 -24.24
C GLY A 293 -15.86 -1.90 -22.93
N ASP A 294 -17.12 -1.47 -22.96
CA ASP A 294 -17.79 -0.96 -21.74
C ASP A 294 -18.65 -2.01 -20.99
N TYR A 295 -18.89 -3.19 -21.58
CA TYR A 295 -19.83 -4.17 -21.04
C TYR A 295 -19.32 -4.79 -19.72
N TRP A 296 -19.99 -4.47 -18.61
CA TRP A 296 -19.62 -4.84 -17.24
C TRP A 296 -18.22 -4.38 -16.79
N LEU A 297 -17.68 -3.30 -17.38
CA LEU A 297 -16.34 -2.81 -17.05
C LEU A 297 -16.19 -2.51 -15.55
N TYR A 298 -17.02 -1.65 -14.98
CA TYR A 298 -16.92 -1.26 -13.58
C TYR A 298 -17.16 -2.43 -12.62
N TYR A 299 -18.05 -3.35 -12.99
CA TYR A 299 -18.25 -4.60 -12.26
C TYR A 299 -17.00 -5.50 -12.27
N TRP A 300 -16.29 -5.57 -13.40
CA TRP A 300 -14.99 -6.23 -13.50
C TRP A 300 -13.94 -5.57 -12.61
N LEU A 301 -13.81 -4.23 -12.65
CA LEU A 301 -12.85 -3.51 -11.81
C LEU A 301 -13.13 -3.75 -10.32
N HIS A 302 -14.40 -3.72 -9.90
CA HIS A 302 -14.78 -4.04 -8.53
C HIS A 302 -14.54 -5.51 -8.17
N ALA A 303 -14.77 -6.46 -9.07
CA ALA A 303 -14.42 -7.86 -8.82
C ALA A 303 -12.90 -8.05 -8.65
N LEU A 304 -12.10 -7.36 -9.47
CA LEU A 304 -10.65 -7.36 -9.40
C LEU A 304 -10.15 -6.74 -8.10
N GLU A 305 -10.73 -5.62 -7.67
CA GLU A 305 -10.43 -4.97 -6.40
C GLU A 305 -10.58 -5.93 -5.22
N ARG A 306 -11.71 -6.65 -5.14
CA ARG A 306 -11.93 -7.64 -4.08
C ARG A 306 -10.95 -8.80 -4.15
N ALA A 307 -10.55 -9.23 -5.36
CA ALA A 307 -9.54 -10.26 -5.54
C ALA A 307 -8.15 -9.77 -5.05
N GLY A 308 -7.80 -8.53 -5.39
CA GLY A 308 -6.59 -7.86 -4.93
C GLY A 308 -6.55 -7.76 -3.40
N ARG A 309 -7.66 -7.36 -2.77
CA ARG A 309 -7.79 -7.25 -1.31
C ARG A 309 -7.74 -8.61 -0.60
N ALA A 310 -8.52 -9.58 -1.06
CA ALA A 310 -8.59 -10.90 -0.43
C ALA A 310 -7.29 -11.68 -0.52
N THR A 311 -6.47 -11.39 -1.54
CA THR A 311 -5.19 -12.04 -1.71
C THR A 311 -4.06 -11.19 -1.16
N GLY A 312 -4.07 -9.86 -1.28
CA GLY A 312 -2.91 -8.98 -1.11
C GLY A 312 -2.10 -8.79 -2.39
N LEU A 313 -2.62 -9.15 -3.58
CA LEU A 313 -1.91 -8.92 -4.83
C LEU A 313 -1.91 -7.44 -5.21
N ARG A 314 -0.71 -6.91 -5.53
CA ARG A 314 -0.50 -5.55 -6.03
C ARG A 314 -0.53 -5.45 -7.55
N ARG A 315 0.00 -6.47 -8.23
CA ARG A 315 0.22 -6.41 -9.68
C ARG A 315 -0.47 -7.54 -10.43
N PHE A 316 -0.93 -7.20 -11.61
CA PHE A 316 -1.30 -8.13 -12.68
C PHE A 316 -0.73 -7.62 -14.00
N SER A 317 -0.21 -8.51 -14.85
CA SER A 317 0.44 -8.17 -16.11
C SER A 317 1.55 -7.12 -15.95
N ASN A 318 2.30 -7.23 -14.84
CA ASN A 318 3.34 -6.28 -14.45
C ASN A 318 2.87 -4.81 -14.35
N GLN A 319 1.60 -4.55 -14.04
CA GLN A 319 1.05 -3.23 -13.73
C GLN A 319 0.48 -3.23 -12.32
N ASP A 320 0.58 -2.11 -11.59
CA ASP A 320 -0.19 -1.96 -10.36
C ASP A 320 -1.68 -1.88 -10.72
N TRP A 321 -2.47 -2.80 -10.20
CA TRP A 321 -3.87 -2.90 -10.62
C TRP A 321 -4.69 -1.69 -10.16
N PHE A 322 -4.40 -1.13 -8.98
CA PHE A 322 -5.16 -0.01 -8.46
C PHE A 322 -4.88 1.23 -9.29
N GLU A 323 -3.60 1.54 -9.52
CA GLU A 323 -3.18 2.69 -10.30
C GLU A 323 -3.78 2.66 -11.72
N ALA A 324 -3.70 1.50 -12.38
CA ALA A 324 -4.25 1.30 -13.71
C ALA A 324 -5.79 1.45 -13.74
N CYS A 325 -6.51 0.87 -12.76
CA CYS A 325 -7.97 0.97 -12.70
C CYS A 325 -8.43 2.38 -12.34
N ALA A 326 -7.79 3.04 -11.39
CA ALA A 326 -8.14 4.40 -10.97
C ALA A 326 -7.87 5.42 -12.09
N THR A 327 -6.78 5.25 -12.84
CA THR A 327 -6.51 6.04 -14.06
C THR A 327 -7.60 5.84 -15.11
N SER A 328 -8.01 4.58 -15.36
CA SER A 328 -9.12 4.29 -16.28
C SER A 328 -10.42 4.96 -15.85
N ILE A 329 -10.76 4.87 -14.56
CA ILE A 329 -11.94 5.51 -13.97
C ILE A 329 -11.87 7.04 -14.13
N ARG A 330 -10.74 7.67 -13.79
CA ARG A 330 -10.50 9.10 -13.98
C ARG A 330 -10.77 9.51 -15.43
N ASP A 331 -10.12 8.83 -16.38
CA ASP A 331 -10.17 9.20 -17.79
C ASP A 331 -11.54 8.96 -18.44
N ARG A 332 -12.33 8.00 -17.94
CA ARG A 332 -13.66 7.68 -18.49
C ARG A 332 -14.80 8.44 -17.84
N MET A 333 -14.75 8.63 -16.52
CA MET A 333 -15.86 9.19 -15.74
C MET A 333 -15.69 10.67 -15.41
N PHE A 334 -14.46 11.20 -15.31
CA PHE A 334 -14.23 12.55 -14.77
C PHE A 334 -13.66 13.55 -15.77
N GLN A 335 -14.03 14.81 -15.62
CA GLN A 335 -13.48 15.97 -16.32
C GLN A 335 -13.06 17.03 -15.32
N GLY A 336 -12.25 18.00 -15.77
CA GLY A 336 -11.65 19.01 -14.91
C GLY A 336 -10.27 18.58 -14.39
N ASN A 337 -9.78 19.30 -13.39
CA ASN A 337 -8.51 19.03 -12.71
C ASN A 337 -8.57 19.54 -11.26
N LEU A 338 -7.54 19.28 -10.47
CA LEU A 338 -7.47 19.69 -9.06
C LEU A 338 -7.61 21.21 -8.84
N GLU A 339 -7.24 22.05 -9.83
CA GLU A 339 -7.33 23.51 -9.71
C GLU A 339 -8.76 24.03 -9.93
N THR A 340 -9.50 23.38 -10.83
CA THR A 340 -10.82 23.83 -11.30
C THR A 340 -11.98 23.03 -10.71
N GLY A 341 -11.68 21.91 -10.05
CA GLY A 341 -12.67 20.95 -9.59
C GLY A 341 -12.83 19.79 -10.57
N LEU A 342 -12.89 18.56 -10.06
CA LEU A 342 -13.33 17.39 -10.80
C LEU A 342 -14.86 17.26 -10.78
N SER A 343 -15.43 16.85 -11.91
CA SER A 343 -16.86 16.56 -12.06
C SER A 343 -17.10 15.35 -12.96
N ILE A 344 -18.28 14.72 -12.84
CA ILE A 344 -18.64 13.56 -13.67
C ILE A 344 -19.00 14.05 -15.09
N LYS A 345 -18.35 13.46 -16.11
CA LYS A 345 -18.44 13.83 -17.54
C LYS A 345 -19.83 13.66 -18.15
N TRP A 346 -20.59 12.69 -17.67
CA TRP A 346 -21.87 12.26 -18.23
C TRP A 346 -22.77 11.76 -17.09
N SER A 347 -23.90 11.11 -17.40
CA SER A 347 -24.80 10.55 -16.39
C SER A 347 -24.65 9.01 -16.28
N PRO A 348 -23.57 8.48 -15.65
CA PRO A 348 -23.40 7.04 -15.45
C PRO A 348 -24.54 6.40 -14.68
N ALA A 349 -24.80 5.12 -14.93
CA ALA A 349 -25.73 4.38 -14.10
C ALA A 349 -25.22 4.34 -12.65
N ASN A 350 -26.14 4.35 -11.67
CA ASN A 350 -25.77 4.45 -10.26
C ASN A 350 -24.93 3.25 -9.78
N ASP A 351 -25.16 2.07 -10.34
CA ASP A 351 -24.36 0.86 -10.10
C ASP A 351 -22.94 0.96 -10.68
N HIS A 352 -22.77 1.54 -11.87
CA HIS A 352 -21.44 1.83 -12.42
C HIS A 352 -20.64 2.77 -11.52
N MET A 353 -21.26 3.85 -11.04
CA MET A 353 -20.63 4.75 -10.08
C MET A 353 -20.30 4.06 -8.77
N ALA A 354 -21.21 3.24 -8.23
CA ALA A 354 -20.97 2.57 -6.96
C ALA A 354 -19.80 1.58 -7.06
N PHE A 355 -19.72 0.82 -8.15
CA PHE A 355 -18.57 -0.08 -8.40
C PHE A 355 -17.25 0.68 -8.58
N ALA A 356 -17.26 1.81 -9.30
CA ALA A 356 -16.09 2.65 -9.44
C ALA A 356 -15.66 3.25 -8.09
N LEU A 357 -16.61 3.69 -7.27
CA LEU A 357 -16.34 4.23 -5.93
C LEU A 357 -15.68 3.18 -5.04
N PHE A 358 -16.17 1.93 -5.02
CA PHE A 358 -15.50 0.85 -4.27
C PHE A 358 -14.03 0.65 -4.67
N VAL A 359 -13.70 0.84 -5.95
CA VAL A 359 -12.31 0.75 -6.44
C VAL A 359 -11.50 1.95 -5.98
N LEU A 360 -12.03 3.17 -6.12
CA LEU A 360 -11.34 4.41 -5.77
C LEU A 360 -11.02 4.50 -4.27
N GLU A 361 -11.95 4.08 -3.40
CA GLU A 361 -11.75 4.01 -1.95
C GLU A 361 -10.50 3.20 -1.57
N ARG A 362 -10.09 2.23 -2.38
CA ARG A 362 -8.87 1.47 -2.12
C ARG A 362 -7.60 2.30 -2.23
N GLY A 363 -7.62 3.41 -2.96
CA GLY A 363 -6.49 4.35 -3.00
C GLY A 363 -6.28 5.06 -1.67
N LEU A 364 -7.36 5.23 -0.90
CA LEU A 364 -7.34 5.94 0.37
C LEU A 364 -7.11 5.01 1.56
N GLU A 365 -7.25 3.69 1.35
CA GLU A 365 -6.95 2.69 2.38
C GLU A 365 -5.46 2.69 2.76
N SER A 366 -5.18 2.57 4.05
CA SER A 366 -3.81 2.48 4.56
C SER A 366 -3.20 1.11 4.28
N ILE A 367 -1.93 1.05 3.84
CA ILE A 367 -1.20 -0.21 3.60
C ILE A 367 0.05 -0.29 4.48
N PRO A 368 -0.09 -0.60 5.78
CA PRO A 368 1.02 -0.65 6.72
C PRO A 368 1.95 -1.85 6.52
N PHE A 369 1.45 -2.93 5.91
CA PHE A 369 2.14 -4.21 5.86
C PHE A 369 2.41 -4.69 4.42
N GLY A 370 3.69 -4.93 4.13
CA GLY A 370 4.16 -5.72 3.00
C GLY A 370 4.48 -7.15 3.39
N LEU A 371 4.12 -8.12 2.56
CA LEU A 371 4.63 -9.49 2.65
C LEU A 371 5.63 -9.74 1.54
N PHE A 372 6.89 -9.97 1.91
CA PHE A 372 7.94 -10.42 1.00
C PHE A 372 8.16 -11.92 1.17
N GLU A 373 7.78 -12.69 0.15
CA GLU A 373 7.94 -14.13 0.09
C GLU A 373 9.25 -14.49 -0.60
N THR A 374 10.18 -15.12 0.13
CA THR A 374 11.45 -15.61 -0.46
C THR A 374 11.42 -17.11 -0.73
N THR A 375 10.23 -17.72 -0.75
CA THR A 375 10.04 -19.16 -0.95
C THR A 375 9.32 -19.43 -2.27
N ASP A 376 9.56 -20.59 -2.88
CA ASP A 376 9.02 -20.95 -4.20
C ASP A 376 7.48 -21.14 -4.22
N THR A 377 6.85 -21.18 -3.04
CA THR A 377 5.41 -21.28 -2.90
C THR A 377 4.85 -19.90 -2.60
N LEU A 378 4.04 -19.34 -3.51
CA LEU A 378 3.21 -18.17 -3.22
C LEU A 378 1.96 -18.66 -2.45
N PRO A 379 1.89 -18.48 -1.12
CA PRO A 379 0.67 -18.79 -0.41
C PRO A 379 -0.31 -17.66 -0.71
N VAL A 380 -1.42 -18.02 -1.32
CA VAL A 380 -2.40 -17.03 -1.81
C VAL A 380 -3.56 -16.82 -0.84
N SER A 381 -3.31 -17.18 0.41
CA SER A 381 -4.17 -16.93 1.56
C SER A 381 -4.07 -15.47 2.01
N ASP A 382 -5.04 -15.08 2.83
CA ASP A 382 -5.04 -13.82 3.55
C ASP A 382 -4.01 -13.84 4.70
N GLU A 383 -2.73 -13.67 4.37
CA GLU A 383 -1.63 -13.90 5.30
C GLU A 383 -1.52 -12.83 6.40
N LEU A 384 -1.75 -11.56 6.05
CA LEU A 384 -1.62 -10.43 6.97
C LEU A 384 -2.97 -9.77 7.30
N GLY A 385 -4.08 -10.23 6.73
CA GLY A 385 -5.42 -9.71 7.03
C GLY A 385 -5.78 -9.72 8.51
N PRO A 386 -5.46 -10.74 9.31
CA PRO A 386 -5.69 -10.67 10.76
C PRO A 386 -4.95 -9.51 11.45
N ALA A 387 -3.74 -9.16 10.99
CA ALA A 387 -2.98 -8.03 11.51
C ALA A 387 -3.55 -6.69 11.03
N SER A 388 -3.94 -6.62 9.75
CA SER A 388 -4.62 -5.44 9.17
C SER A 388 -5.95 -5.17 9.87
N GLN A 389 -6.77 -6.19 10.12
CA GLN A 389 -8.03 -6.05 10.86
C GLN A 389 -7.79 -5.57 12.28
N MET A 390 -6.83 -6.18 12.99
CA MET A 390 -6.48 -5.77 14.35
C MET A 390 -6.03 -4.31 14.42
N LEU A 391 -5.34 -3.82 13.40
CA LEU A 391 -4.91 -2.44 13.31
C LEU A 391 -6.07 -1.51 12.94
N SER A 392 -6.90 -1.90 11.97
CA SER A 392 -8.13 -1.21 11.56
C SER A 392 -9.06 -0.97 12.75
N ASP A 393 -9.28 -2.00 13.58
CA ASP A 393 -10.11 -1.90 14.79
C ASP A 393 -9.57 -0.90 15.82
N VAL A 394 -8.26 -0.67 15.85
CA VAL A 394 -7.61 0.21 16.84
C VAL A 394 -7.59 1.66 16.39
N ILE A 395 -7.40 1.91 15.09
CA ILE A 395 -7.33 3.26 14.54
C ILE A 395 -8.67 3.74 13.95
N GLU A 396 -9.66 2.86 13.86
CA GLU A 396 -10.99 3.12 13.29
C GLU A 396 -10.97 3.57 11.81
N GLU A 397 -9.97 3.08 11.05
CA GLU A 397 -9.79 3.37 9.62
C GLU A 397 -9.61 2.08 8.82
N GLY A 398 -9.88 2.13 7.50
CA GLY A 398 -9.63 1.02 6.59
C GLY A 398 -8.13 0.70 6.49
N VAL A 399 -7.77 -0.55 6.78
CA VAL A 399 -6.38 -1.02 6.71
C VAL A 399 -6.28 -2.29 5.88
N GLY A 400 -5.42 -2.23 4.87
CA GLY A 400 -5.09 -3.33 3.98
C GLY A 400 -3.69 -3.89 4.23
N TRP A 401 -3.25 -4.76 3.33
CA TRP A 401 -1.88 -5.23 3.23
C TRP A 401 -1.59 -5.61 1.77
N THR A 402 -0.32 -5.74 1.43
CA THR A 402 0.08 -6.10 0.07
C THR A 402 1.25 -7.08 0.06
N ARG A 403 1.36 -7.87 -1.00
CA ARG A 403 2.60 -8.57 -1.36
C ARG A 403 3.50 -7.63 -2.12
N ILE A 404 4.80 -7.85 -1.93
CA ILE A 404 5.88 -7.19 -2.67
C ILE A 404 6.88 -8.24 -3.12
N GLY A 405 7.56 -7.96 -4.22
CA GLY A 405 8.63 -8.77 -4.78
C GLY A 405 9.83 -7.92 -5.20
N LEU A 406 10.87 -8.59 -5.66
CA LEU A 406 12.09 -7.94 -6.15
C LEU A 406 11.86 -7.11 -7.43
N ASN A 407 10.81 -7.43 -8.19
CA ASN A 407 10.42 -6.72 -9.40
C ASN A 407 9.67 -5.42 -9.11
N ASP A 408 9.17 -5.22 -7.88
CA ASP A 408 8.63 -3.92 -7.49
C ASP A 408 9.78 -2.91 -7.40
N ASP A 409 9.52 -1.65 -7.76
CA ASP A 409 10.44 -0.55 -7.52
C ASP A 409 10.69 -0.36 -6.01
N LEU A 410 11.74 0.37 -5.67
CA LEU A 410 12.10 0.59 -4.27
C LEU A 410 11.11 1.53 -3.56
N ASP A 411 10.45 2.43 -4.28
CA ASP A 411 9.56 3.41 -3.67
C ASP A 411 8.26 2.76 -3.17
N ALA A 412 7.75 1.74 -3.87
CA ALA A 412 6.69 0.85 -3.42
C ALA A 412 7.05 0.14 -2.11
N TRP A 413 8.33 -0.24 -1.92
CA TRP A 413 8.80 -0.76 -0.65
C TRP A 413 8.85 0.33 0.41
N LYS A 414 9.47 1.48 0.13
CA LYS A 414 9.62 2.60 1.07
C LYS A 414 8.30 3.19 1.56
N ARG A 415 7.21 3.03 0.80
CA ARG A 415 5.85 3.38 1.24
C ARG A 415 5.38 2.53 2.39
N LEU A 416 5.87 1.31 2.55
CA LEU A 416 5.41 0.39 3.57
C LEU A 416 6.13 0.66 4.90
N PRO A 417 5.41 0.99 5.98
CA PRO A 417 5.99 1.08 7.32
C PRO A 417 6.69 -0.22 7.75
N MET A 418 6.11 -1.36 7.39
CA MET A 418 6.62 -2.67 7.78
C MET A 418 6.59 -3.67 6.63
N VAL A 419 7.67 -4.46 6.52
CA VAL A 419 7.76 -5.61 5.63
C VAL A 419 7.97 -6.88 6.45
N VAL A 420 7.00 -7.79 6.39
CA VAL A 420 7.10 -9.15 6.91
C VAL A 420 7.78 -10.02 5.87
N VAL A 421 8.89 -10.65 6.24
CA VAL A 421 9.68 -11.51 5.35
C VAL A 421 9.48 -12.97 5.74
N ARG A 422 8.86 -13.73 4.85
CA ARG A 422 8.76 -15.18 4.99
C ARG A 422 9.91 -15.85 4.25
N GLY A 423 10.69 -16.65 4.98
CA GLY A 423 11.88 -17.29 4.42
C GLY A 423 12.40 -18.48 5.21
N ASP A 424 13.31 -19.23 4.57
CA ASP A 424 14.04 -20.36 5.13
C ASP A 424 15.48 -19.94 5.45
N GLY A 425 15.94 -20.23 6.66
CA GLY A 425 17.28 -19.88 7.14
C GLY A 425 18.42 -20.57 6.41
N LYS A 426 18.16 -21.56 5.56
CA LYS A 426 19.15 -22.18 4.67
C LYS A 426 19.31 -21.45 3.34
N ALA A 427 18.50 -20.44 3.05
CA ALA A 427 18.60 -19.70 1.80
C ALA A 427 20.00 -19.08 1.63
N SER A 428 20.59 -19.25 0.44
CA SER A 428 21.97 -18.85 0.17
C SER A 428 22.18 -17.34 0.24
N TRP A 429 21.15 -16.56 -0.14
CA TRP A 429 21.18 -15.09 -0.14
C TRP A 429 21.45 -14.49 1.24
N LEU A 430 21.09 -15.19 2.33
CA LEU A 430 21.37 -14.76 3.70
C LEU A 430 22.87 -14.67 4.04
N LYS A 431 23.72 -15.31 3.24
CA LYS A 431 25.18 -15.31 3.41
C LYS A 431 25.89 -14.28 2.53
N ASP A 432 25.15 -13.63 1.63
CA ASP A 432 25.69 -12.71 0.64
C ASP A 432 24.95 -11.37 0.72
N PRO A 433 25.53 -10.34 1.38
CA PRO A 433 24.97 -8.99 1.44
C PRO A 433 24.68 -8.37 0.07
N GLU A 434 25.35 -8.84 -0.98
CA GLU A 434 25.19 -8.33 -2.34
C GLU A 434 24.09 -9.05 -3.13
N SER A 435 23.49 -10.10 -2.57
CA SER A 435 22.33 -10.75 -3.19
C SER A 435 21.15 -9.78 -3.35
N PRO A 436 20.31 -9.92 -4.40
CA PRO A 436 19.19 -9.01 -4.64
C PRO A 436 18.24 -8.88 -3.44
N GLU A 437 17.94 -9.99 -2.74
CA GLU A 437 17.11 -10.04 -1.55
C GLU A 437 17.75 -9.29 -0.38
N ALA A 438 19.05 -9.54 -0.12
CA ALA A 438 19.78 -8.88 0.95
C ALA A 438 19.86 -7.37 0.71
N ARG A 439 20.30 -6.95 -0.48
CA ARG A 439 20.41 -5.52 -0.83
C ARG A 439 19.08 -4.82 -0.70
N ARG A 440 17.99 -5.41 -1.22
CA ARG A 440 16.65 -4.80 -1.15
C ARG A 440 16.18 -4.63 0.30
N LEU A 441 16.35 -5.65 1.15
CA LEU A 441 15.94 -5.58 2.56
C LEU A 441 16.76 -4.59 3.37
N LEU A 442 18.08 -4.56 3.16
CA LEU A 442 18.99 -3.62 3.82
C LEU A 442 18.68 -2.18 3.39
N GLU A 443 18.47 -1.95 2.09
CA GLU A 443 18.14 -0.63 1.55
C GLU A 443 16.76 -0.15 2.03
N TYR A 444 15.75 -1.02 2.01
CA TYR A 444 14.43 -0.73 2.58
C TYR A 444 14.53 -0.35 4.06
N ALA A 445 15.23 -1.17 4.84
CA ALA A 445 15.39 -0.93 6.27
C ALA A 445 16.16 0.36 6.52
N ALA A 446 17.25 0.63 5.82
CA ALA A 446 18.04 1.86 5.94
C ALA A 446 17.22 3.12 5.60
N ASN A 447 16.21 2.99 4.74
CA ASN A 447 15.28 4.06 4.40
C ASN A 447 14.15 4.25 5.43
N GLY A 448 14.16 3.61 6.60
CA GLY A 448 13.16 3.83 7.66
C GLY A 448 12.10 2.75 7.80
N GLY A 449 12.11 1.77 6.89
CA GLY A 449 11.27 0.59 6.96
C GLY A 449 11.65 -0.33 8.13
N VAL A 450 10.67 -1.08 8.63
CA VAL A 450 10.90 -2.10 9.66
C VAL A 450 10.71 -3.48 9.05
N VAL A 451 11.73 -4.32 9.16
CA VAL A 451 11.66 -5.70 8.70
C VAL A 451 11.20 -6.59 9.84
N VAL A 452 10.26 -7.52 9.59
CA VAL A 452 9.82 -8.51 10.57
C VAL A 452 9.98 -9.90 10.01
N THR A 453 10.55 -10.83 10.79
CA THR A 453 10.73 -12.21 10.31
C THR A 453 9.48 -13.07 10.49
N ALA A 454 9.16 -13.84 9.46
CA ALA A 454 8.21 -14.95 9.50
C ALA A 454 8.90 -16.27 9.09
N PRO A 455 9.73 -16.87 9.97
CA PRO A 455 10.50 -18.05 9.61
C PRO A 455 9.62 -19.25 9.25
N SER A 456 9.97 -19.96 8.17
CA SER A 456 9.44 -21.31 7.90
C SER A 456 10.12 -22.39 8.76
N ASP A 457 11.28 -22.06 9.33
CA ASP A 457 12.04 -22.91 10.25
C ASP A 457 11.90 -22.49 11.72
N ARG A 458 12.56 -23.21 12.63
CA ARG A 458 12.54 -22.90 14.07
C ARG A 458 13.61 -21.85 14.48
N GLY A 459 13.65 -20.73 13.77
CA GLY A 459 14.43 -19.53 14.12
C GLY A 459 15.83 -19.42 13.51
N LEU A 460 16.25 -20.34 12.64
CA LEU A 460 17.50 -20.22 11.90
C LEU A 460 17.45 -19.03 10.94
N PHE A 461 16.30 -18.80 10.28
CA PHE A 461 16.07 -17.64 9.43
C PHE A 461 16.31 -16.33 10.18
N SER A 462 15.66 -16.17 11.34
CA SER A 462 15.82 -15.01 12.23
C SER A 462 17.27 -14.76 12.63
N LYS A 463 17.99 -15.82 13.00
CA LYS A 463 19.41 -15.73 13.36
C LYS A 463 20.25 -15.24 12.19
N ASN A 464 20.11 -15.86 11.03
CA ASN A 464 20.94 -15.54 9.87
C ASN A 464 20.63 -14.14 9.32
N LEU A 465 19.36 -13.73 9.32
CA LEU A 465 18.99 -12.37 8.91
C LEU A 465 19.52 -11.32 9.89
N THR A 466 19.53 -11.60 11.19
CA THR A 466 20.18 -10.73 12.18
C THR A 466 21.69 -10.59 11.92
N THR A 467 22.37 -11.69 11.60
CA THR A 467 23.79 -11.66 11.23
C THR A 467 24.04 -10.85 9.96
N LEU A 468 23.18 -10.98 8.96
CA LEU A 468 23.25 -10.20 7.72
C LEU A 468 23.18 -8.69 8.02
N PHE A 469 22.16 -8.26 8.78
CA PHE A 469 21.98 -6.87 9.15
C PHE A 469 23.16 -6.32 9.97
N LYS A 470 23.67 -7.08 10.94
CA LYS A 470 24.84 -6.65 11.74
C LYS A 470 26.13 -6.57 10.93
N THR A 471 26.28 -7.41 9.91
CA THR A 471 27.44 -7.35 9.01
C THR A 471 27.40 -6.06 8.19
N ALA A 472 26.21 -5.70 7.69
CA ALA A 472 26.01 -4.49 6.90
C ALA A 472 26.04 -3.21 7.75
N HIS A 473 25.50 -3.26 8.98
CA HIS A 473 25.39 -2.12 9.90
C HIS A 473 25.82 -2.54 11.32
N PRO A 474 27.15 -2.48 11.63
CA PRO A 474 27.69 -2.96 12.90
C PRO A 474 27.25 -2.17 14.15
N SER A 475 26.78 -0.93 14.00
CA SER A 475 26.29 -0.10 15.11
C SER A 475 24.94 -0.55 15.67
N LEU A 476 24.19 -1.39 14.94
CA LEU A 476 22.89 -1.87 15.39
C LEU A 476 23.00 -2.77 16.62
N THR A 477 22.17 -2.48 17.62
CA THR A 477 22.16 -3.17 18.90
C THR A 477 20.99 -4.13 19.01
N THR A 478 21.17 -5.24 19.73
CA THR A 478 20.11 -6.24 19.94
C THR A 478 19.48 -6.09 21.30
N ARG A 479 18.15 -6.13 21.36
CA ARG A 479 17.38 -6.08 22.60
C ARG A 479 16.23 -7.08 22.56
N LYS A 480 15.88 -7.66 23.71
CA LYS A 480 14.69 -8.50 23.85
C LYS A 480 13.47 -7.63 24.14
N ILE A 481 12.32 -7.94 23.54
CA ILE A 481 11.05 -7.34 23.93
C ILE A 481 10.55 -8.05 25.20
N GLU A 482 10.90 -7.50 26.35
CA GLU A 482 10.56 -8.04 27.66
C GLU A 482 9.06 -7.92 27.97
N SER A 483 8.57 -8.65 28.99
CA SER A 483 7.16 -8.65 29.39
C SER A 483 6.60 -7.26 29.75
N LYS A 484 7.46 -6.38 30.26
CA LYS A 484 7.12 -5.01 30.70
C LYS A 484 7.26 -3.96 29.59
N ASP A 485 7.73 -4.35 28.41
CA ASP A 485 7.88 -3.41 27.29
C ASP A 485 6.49 -2.89 26.86
N PRO A 486 6.28 -1.57 26.70
CA PRO A 486 5.01 -1.02 26.23
C PRO A 486 4.54 -1.62 24.90
N ILE A 487 5.46 -1.87 23.95
CA ILE A 487 5.17 -2.48 22.63
C ILE A 487 4.56 -3.88 22.80
N ARG A 488 4.79 -4.52 23.94
CA ARG A 488 4.23 -5.84 24.24
C ARG A 488 2.80 -5.84 24.74
N ASN A 489 2.37 -4.70 25.30
CA ASN A 489 1.13 -4.62 26.08
C ASN A 489 0.08 -3.69 25.46
N GLN A 490 0.45 -2.87 24.48
CA GLN A 490 -0.44 -1.91 23.80
C GLN A 490 -0.41 -2.13 22.28
N PRO A 491 -1.55 -1.99 21.57
CA PRO A 491 -2.90 -1.73 22.08
C PRO A 491 -3.51 -2.98 22.74
N THR A 492 -3.02 -4.17 22.41
CA THR A 492 -3.44 -5.44 23.01
C THR A 492 -2.24 -6.33 23.27
N PRO A 493 -2.17 -7.03 24.43
CA PRO A 493 -1.02 -7.85 24.76
C PRO A 493 -0.77 -9.02 23.81
N TRP A 494 0.51 -9.37 23.64
CA TRP A 494 0.96 -10.57 22.92
C TRP A 494 2.06 -11.33 23.68
N ARG A 495 2.16 -12.64 23.40
CA ARG A 495 2.90 -13.63 24.20
C ARG A 495 4.12 -14.19 23.50
N GLY A 496 4.21 -14.10 22.18
CA GLY A 496 5.37 -14.50 21.40
C GLY A 496 6.71 -14.01 21.97
N ARG A 497 7.80 -14.70 21.64
CA ARG A 497 9.14 -14.17 21.91
C ARG A 497 9.55 -13.33 20.71
N ALA A 498 10.04 -12.13 20.96
CA ALA A 498 10.64 -11.30 19.92
C ALA A 498 11.92 -10.64 20.42
N GLU A 499 12.88 -10.51 19.52
CA GLU A 499 14.09 -9.74 19.70
C GLU A 499 14.13 -8.68 18.60
N VAL A 500 14.62 -7.50 18.93
CA VAL A 500 14.79 -6.42 17.98
C VAL A 500 16.26 -6.16 17.73
N LEU A 501 16.55 -5.71 16.53
CA LEU A 501 17.77 -5.05 16.13
C LEU A 501 17.40 -3.58 15.86
N GLU A 502 18.00 -2.68 16.61
CA GLU A 502 17.61 -1.27 16.67
C GLU A 502 18.82 -0.33 16.59
N SER A 503 18.59 0.84 15.99
CA SER A 503 19.47 1.99 16.15
C SER A 503 19.00 2.80 17.39
N PRO A 504 19.75 3.82 17.80
CA PRO A 504 19.27 4.77 18.82
C PRO A 504 17.99 5.52 18.43
N VAL A 505 17.60 5.49 17.15
CA VAL A 505 16.46 6.26 16.61
C VAL A 505 15.20 5.40 16.50
N ARG A 506 15.32 4.13 16.07
CA ARG A 506 14.17 3.27 15.71
C ARG A 506 14.52 1.79 15.61
N LEU A 507 13.48 0.97 15.45
CA LEU A 507 13.63 -0.43 15.07
C LEU A 507 14.02 -0.58 13.59
N TRP A 508 14.92 -1.53 13.31
CA TRP A 508 15.30 -1.92 11.94
C TRP A 508 14.77 -3.31 11.59
N LEU A 509 14.95 -4.26 12.50
CA LEU A 509 14.56 -5.65 12.31
C LEU A 509 13.94 -6.20 13.59
N VAL A 510 12.77 -6.80 13.48
CA VAL A 510 12.13 -7.58 14.54
C VAL A 510 12.18 -9.04 14.17
N THR A 511 12.73 -9.85 15.07
CA THR A 511 12.89 -11.27 14.87
C THR A 511 12.10 -12.08 15.87
N THR A 512 11.46 -13.15 15.39
CA THR A 512 10.79 -14.15 16.23
C THR A 512 11.23 -15.54 15.80
N PRO A 513 11.29 -16.54 16.69
CA PRO A 513 11.52 -17.93 16.30
C PRO A 513 10.36 -18.55 15.51
N ARG A 514 9.16 -17.96 15.56
CA ARG A 514 7.99 -18.36 14.74
C ARG A 514 6.99 -17.22 14.67
N LEU A 515 6.44 -16.97 13.49
CA LEU A 515 5.30 -16.08 13.29
C LEU A 515 4.19 -16.83 12.56
N ALA A 516 3.04 -17.02 13.21
CA ALA A 516 1.88 -17.66 12.59
C ALA A 516 1.09 -16.61 11.82
N LEU A 517 1.14 -16.67 10.50
CA LEU A 517 0.36 -15.79 9.62
C LEU A 517 -1.02 -16.41 9.34
N GLY A 518 -1.88 -15.71 8.60
CA GLY A 518 -3.30 -16.06 8.45
C GLY A 518 -3.61 -17.47 7.94
N SER A 519 -2.70 -18.11 7.21
CA SER A 519 -2.86 -19.50 6.77
C SER A 519 -2.52 -20.56 7.81
N ASP A 520 -1.97 -20.18 8.97
CA ASP A 520 -1.66 -21.13 10.04
C ASP A 520 -2.94 -21.68 10.66
N SER A 521 -3.01 -23.01 10.79
CA SER A 521 -4.15 -23.72 11.37
C SER A 521 -4.50 -23.33 12.81
N ASN A 522 -3.57 -22.74 13.57
CA ASN A 522 -3.78 -22.37 14.97
C ASN A 522 -4.19 -20.90 15.11
N ALA A 523 -5.51 -20.66 15.14
CA ALA A 523 -6.08 -19.32 15.29
C ALA A 523 -5.57 -18.52 16.51
N LYS A 524 -5.19 -19.17 17.61
CA LYS A 524 -4.62 -18.47 18.78
C LYS A 524 -3.25 -17.90 18.48
N ASN A 525 -2.42 -18.64 17.75
CA ASN A 525 -1.10 -18.18 17.35
C ASN A 525 -1.20 -17.07 16.29
N VAL A 526 -2.15 -17.19 15.35
CA VAL A 526 -2.44 -16.14 14.35
C VAL A 526 -2.85 -14.85 15.04
N LYS A 527 -3.76 -14.92 16.02
CA LYS A 527 -4.17 -13.75 16.81
C LYS A 527 -3.00 -13.13 17.58
N ASP A 528 -2.13 -13.94 18.19
CA ASP A 528 -0.96 -13.45 18.92
C ASP A 528 0.04 -12.73 17.99
N ALA A 529 0.26 -13.28 16.79
CA ALA A 529 1.08 -12.66 15.75
C ALA A 529 0.47 -11.35 15.23
N ALA A 530 -0.85 -11.32 14.99
CA ALA A 530 -1.58 -10.12 14.59
C ALA A 530 -1.45 -9.00 15.63
N ASN A 531 -1.63 -9.32 16.91
CA ASN A 531 -1.41 -8.39 18.02
C ASN A 531 0.03 -7.83 18.02
N MET A 532 1.03 -8.70 17.81
CA MET A 532 2.44 -8.30 17.76
C MET A 532 2.71 -7.34 16.59
N LEU A 533 2.26 -7.67 15.38
CA LEU A 533 2.47 -6.86 14.18
C LEU A 533 1.77 -5.49 14.29
N SER A 534 0.51 -5.46 14.74
CA SER A 534 -0.24 -4.21 14.96
C SER A 534 0.43 -3.33 16.02
N ALA A 535 0.84 -3.91 17.16
CA ALA A 535 1.52 -3.18 18.23
C ALA A 535 2.85 -2.55 17.78
N ILE A 536 3.67 -3.29 17.03
CA ILE A 536 4.93 -2.76 16.48
C ILE A 536 4.63 -1.66 15.45
N CYS A 537 3.66 -1.87 14.58
CA CYS A 537 3.27 -0.89 13.58
C CYS A 537 2.86 0.43 14.23
N LEU A 538 2.01 0.38 15.24
CA LEU A 538 1.55 1.56 15.97
C LEU A 538 2.68 2.25 16.73
N ALA A 539 3.56 1.48 17.38
CA ALA A 539 4.70 2.04 18.10
C ALA A 539 5.65 2.79 17.15
N GLU A 540 5.90 2.25 15.97
CA GLU A 540 6.79 2.84 14.99
C GLU A 540 6.13 4.01 14.25
N THR A 541 4.88 3.89 13.85
CA THR A 541 4.21 4.93 13.04
C THR A 541 3.55 6.03 13.89
N GLY A 542 3.36 5.79 15.19
CA GLY A 542 2.52 6.65 16.04
C GLY A 542 1.07 6.71 15.56
N GLY A 543 0.59 5.70 14.83
CA GLY A 543 -0.74 5.64 14.23
C GLY A 543 -0.89 6.37 12.89
N ARG A 544 0.17 7.01 12.37
CA ARG A 544 0.12 7.70 11.07
C ARG A 544 0.53 6.73 9.97
N LEU A 545 -0.46 6.21 9.26
CA LEU A 545 -0.25 5.24 8.19
C LEU A 545 -0.31 5.93 6.82
N PRO A 546 0.50 5.48 5.84
CA PRO A 546 0.42 5.98 4.48
C PRO A 546 -0.73 5.32 3.72
N SER A 547 -1.42 6.13 2.91
CA SER A 547 -2.43 5.69 1.94
C SER A 547 -1.80 4.84 0.83
N ARG A 548 -2.63 4.04 0.13
CA ARG A 548 -2.20 3.25 -1.03
C ARG A 548 -1.80 4.14 -2.21
N ALA A 549 -2.60 5.14 -2.52
CA ALA A 549 -2.34 6.12 -3.57
C ALA A 549 -1.15 7.00 -3.17
N GLU A 550 -0.36 7.41 -4.15
CA GLU A 550 0.82 8.22 -3.88
C GLU A 550 0.39 9.61 -3.40
N ALA A 551 0.91 10.03 -2.24
CA ALA A 551 0.78 11.42 -1.83
C ALA A 551 1.38 12.31 -2.92
N ASP A 552 0.75 13.46 -3.19
CA ASP A 552 1.26 14.40 -4.18
C ASP A 552 2.75 14.64 -3.92
N THR A 553 3.58 14.36 -4.93
CA THR A 553 4.91 14.94 -4.98
C THR A 553 4.67 16.43 -5.14
N LEU A 554 4.73 17.17 -4.01
CA LEU A 554 4.70 18.62 -4.02
C LEU A 554 5.69 19.06 -5.10
N ALA A 555 5.17 19.67 -6.18
CA ALA A 555 5.99 20.14 -7.28
C ALA A 555 7.22 20.87 -6.73
N ASP A 556 8.40 20.62 -7.30
CA ASP A 556 9.64 21.28 -6.90
C ASP A 556 9.36 22.78 -6.76
N ALA A 557 9.24 23.24 -5.51
CA ALA A 557 8.98 24.64 -5.25
C ALA A 557 10.16 25.41 -5.85
N ASN A 558 9.90 26.48 -6.61
CA ASN A 558 10.95 27.30 -7.21
C ASN A 558 12.08 27.53 -6.19
N LEU A 559 13.24 26.92 -6.44
CA LEU A 559 14.35 26.88 -5.49
C LEU A 559 14.75 28.31 -5.10
N ARG A 560 14.72 28.60 -3.79
CA ARG A 560 14.96 29.96 -3.25
C ARG A 560 16.28 30.09 -2.50
N ARG A 561 16.85 28.97 -2.03
CA ARG A 561 18.03 28.96 -1.16
C ARG A 561 18.78 27.64 -1.25
N THR A 562 20.11 27.70 -1.22
CA THR A 562 21.00 26.52 -1.16
C THR A 562 21.77 26.51 0.16
N ILE A 563 21.86 25.35 0.82
CA ILE A 563 22.65 25.15 2.05
C ILE A 563 23.50 23.90 1.89
N ARG A 564 24.80 24.01 2.13
CA ARG A 564 25.71 22.86 2.18
C ARG A 564 25.64 22.19 3.55
N LEU A 565 25.54 20.86 3.55
CA LEU A 565 25.38 20.05 4.74
C LEU A 565 26.30 18.84 4.68
N SER A 566 27.06 18.56 5.72
CA SER A 566 27.92 17.38 5.81
C SER A 566 27.76 16.68 7.16
N ARG A 567 28.06 15.38 7.24
CA ARG A 567 28.23 14.68 8.53
C ARG A 567 29.67 14.76 9.00
N ASN A 568 29.87 14.90 10.31
CA ASN A 568 31.16 14.65 10.93
C ASN A 568 31.35 13.15 11.18
N ARG A 569 32.46 12.60 10.72
CA ARG A 569 32.89 11.24 11.07
C ARG A 569 33.75 11.30 12.34
N HIS A 570 33.50 10.37 13.26
CA HIS A 570 34.25 10.18 14.49
C HIS A 570 34.28 8.69 14.85
N ASP A 571 35.12 8.31 15.82
CA ASP A 571 35.33 6.90 16.22
C ASP A 571 34.13 6.24 16.94
N GLY A 572 33.00 6.95 17.03
CA GLY A 572 31.75 6.48 17.62
C GLY A 572 30.70 6.16 16.56
N ASP A 573 29.43 6.04 16.98
CA ASP A 573 28.30 5.87 16.05
C ASP A 573 27.92 7.20 15.40
N TRP A 574 28.72 7.63 14.42
CA TRP A 574 28.56 8.91 13.72
C TRP A 574 27.44 8.88 12.66
N GLU A 575 26.99 7.68 12.28
CA GLU A 575 25.93 7.45 11.27
C GLU A 575 24.86 6.45 11.75
N PRO A 576 24.11 6.78 12.82
CA PRO A 576 23.08 5.89 13.35
C PRO A 576 21.93 5.61 12.35
N GLU A 577 21.70 6.53 11.41
CA GLU A 577 20.68 6.43 10.35
C GLU A 577 21.24 6.96 9.02
N PRO A 578 21.74 6.08 8.12
CA PRO A 578 22.42 6.48 6.88
C PRO A 578 21.53 7.28 5.91
N ALA A 579 20.26 6.93 5.76
CA ALA A 579 19.36 7.60 4.81
C ALA A 579 18.81 8.95 5.33
N MET A 580 19.09 9.33 6.58
CA MET A 580 18.47 10.48 7.25
C MET A 580 18.68 11.79 6.49
N LEU A 581 19.92 12.11 6.10
CA LEU A 581 20.23 13.35 5.38
C LEU A 581 19.65 13.38 3.97
N GLY A 582 19.65 12.24 3.27
CA GLY A 582 19.03 12.13 1.95
C GLY A 582 17.52 12.38 2.02
N ARG A 583 16.85 11.83 3.04
CA ARG A 583 15.42 12.07 3.30
C ARG A 583 15.14 13.54 3.66
N LEU A 584 15.98 14.15 4.49
CA LEU A 584 15.89 15.58 4.80
C LEU A 584 16.04 16.44 3.53
N ALA A 585 17.03 16.14 2.68
CA ALA A 585 17.25 16.86 1.43
C ALA A 585 16.05 16.75 0.48
N ALA A 586 15.48 15.54 0.32
CA ALA A 586 14.28 15.34 -0.48
C ALA A 586 13.08 16.16 0.05
N ARG A 587 12.88 16.21 1.37
CA ARG A 587 11.79 16.99 1.98
C ARG A 587 12.02 18.51 1.93
N ALA A 588 13.28 18.95 2.02
CA ALA A 588 13.63 20.37 1.96
C ALA A 588 13.33 20.98 0.58
N ARG A 589 13.50 20.22 -0.51
CA ARG A 589 13.20 20.69 -1.87
C ARG A 589 11.75 21.17 -2.01
N ASN A 590 10.81 20.47 -1.39
CA ASN A 590 9.38 20.82 -1.38
C ASN A 590 9.09 22.15 -0.66
N THR A 591 10.07 22.70 0.07
CA THR A 591 9.97 24.01 0.76
C THR A 591 10.74 25.12 0.04
N GLY A 592 11.36 24.82 -1.11
CA GLY A 592 12.21 25.74 -1.86
C GLY A 592 13.64 25.85 -1.32
N VAL A 593 14.07 24.90 -0.48
CA VAL A 593 15.44 24.83 0.06
C VAL A 593 16.18 23.65 -0.56
N LEU A 594 17.29 23.92 -1.26
CA LEU A 594 18.21 22.90 -1.75
C LEU A 594 19.26 22.60 -0.68
N LEU A 595 19.25 21.36 -0.17
CA LEU A 595 20.33 20.87 0.69
C LEU A 595 21.35 20.09 -0.16
N GLU A 596 22.55 20.63 -0.28
CA GLU A 596 23.68 19.97 -0.93
C GLU A 596 24.41 19.11 0.11
N ILE A 597 24.16 17.79 0.08
CA ILE A 597 24.81 16.85 0.99
C ILE A 597 26.22 16.56 0.50
N GLU A 598 27.23 17.01 1.25
CA GLU A 598 28.63 16.72 1.01
C GLU A 598 29.02 15.35 1.64
N PRO A 599 30.08 14.68 1.13
CA PRO A 599 30.61 13.48 1.76
C PRO A 599 30.94 13.70 3.25
N PRO A 600 30.88 12.64 4.09
CA PRO A 600 31.30 12.73 5.49
C PRO A 600 32.74 13.23 5.62
N SER A 601 33.02 14.03 6.65
CA SER A 601 34.32 14.67 6.87
C SER A 601 34.94 14.27 8.21
N ASP A 602 36.23 13.94 8.18
CA ASP A 602 37.08 13.65 9.35
C ASP A 602 37.72 14.91 10.00
N LEU A 603 37.54 16.13 9.42
CA LEU A 603 38.14 17.48 9.75
C LEU A 603 39.71 17.58 9.63
N PRO A 604 40.42 18.71 9.23
CA PRO A 604 40.10 20.16 8.94
C PRO A 604 40.78 20.78 7.64
N PRO A 605 40.95 22.13 7.40
CA PRO A 605 40.18 23.33 7.79
C PRO A 605 39.51 24.08 6.60
N GLY A 606 38.43 24.82 6.89
CA GLY A 606 37.85 25.84 6.01
C GLY A 606 36.68 25.37 5.13
N GLY A 607 35.59 26.14 5.16
CA GLY A 607 34.41 25.92 4.32
C GLY A 607 33.14 26.42 4.97
N GLU A 608 32.24 26.98 4.17
CA GLU A 608 30.93 27.43 4.61
C GLU A 608 29.94 26.26 4.57
N GLY A 609 29.00 26.23 5.53
CA GLY A 609 27.92 25.23 5.58
C GLY A 609 27.70 24.65 6.97
N VAL A 610 26.71 23.77 7.06
CA VAL A 610 26.31 23.11 8.31
C VAL A 610 27.04 21.77 8.46
N LEU A 611 27.65 21.54 9.62
CA LEU A 611 28.25 20.26 10.00
C LEU A 611 27.32 19.57 11.01
N TRP A 612 26.68 18.48 10.59
CA TRP A 612 25.79 17.66 11.41
C TRP A 612 26.59 16.63 12.18
N ILE A 613 26.36 16.57 13.49
CA ILE A 613 27.02 15.65 14.42
C ILE A 613 25.91 14.91 15.17
N SER A 614 25.97 13.59 15.21
CA SER A 614 25.02 12.77 15.97
C SER A 614 25.77 12.07 17.09
N GLY A 615 25.12 11.88 18.25
CA GLY A 615 25.68 11.03 19.29
C GLY A 615 24.61 10.39 20.16
N ALA A 616 24.81 9.11 20.46
CA ALA A 616 23.84 8.26 21.13
C ALA A 616 24.35 7.67 22.45
N THR A 617 25.63 7.85 22.75
CA THR A 617 26.25 7.31 23.95
C THR A 617 27.23 8.29 24.56
N ALA A 618 27.57 8.11 25.84
CA ALA A 618 28.64 8.88 26.45
C ALA A 618 30.01 8.65 25.76
N ALA A 619 30.21 7.50 25.11
CA ALA A 619 31.42 7.17 24.36
C ALA A 619 31.52 7.99 23.05
N ASP A 620 30.40 8.17 22.33
CA ASP A 620 30.36 9.05 21.15
C ASP A 620 30.74 10.47 21.56
N ALA A 621 30.21 10.94 22.69
CA ALA A 621 30.56 12.24 23.23
C ALA A 621 32.05 12.37 23.54
N VAL A 622 32.76 11.30 23.89
CA VAL A 622 34.23 11.29 24.14
C VAL A 622 35.02 11.22 22.84
N ALA A 623 34.50 10.52 21.82
CA ALA A 623 35.12 10.39 20.51
C ALA A 623 35.19 11.71 19.72
N LEU A 624 34.37 12.72 20.09
CA LEU A 624 34.41 14.04 19.46
C LEU A 624 35.70 14.80 19.82
N ASP A 625 36.39 15.30 18.79
CA ASP A 625 37.49 16.25 18.93
C ASP A 625 36.94 17.67 19.03
N LEU A 626 36.81 18.18 20.26
CA LEU A 626 36.24 19.50 20.52
C LEU A 626 37.13 20.65 20.04
N GLU A 627 38.45 20.44 19.94
CA GLU A 627 39.38 21.47 19.47
C GLU A 627 39.29 21.61 17.94
N ALA A 628 39.24 20.48 17.23
CA ALA A 628 39.01 20.47 15.79
C ALA A 628 37.62 21.06 15.43
N LEU A 629 36.59 20.73 16.21
CA LEU A 629 35.25 21.29 16.02
C LEU A 629 35.19 22.80 16.27
N ALA A 630 35.89 23.30 17.30
CA ALA A 630 36.01 24.73 17.55
C ALA A 630 36.67 25.43 16.36
N THR A 631 37.82 24.91 15.92
CA THR A 631 38.59 25.42 14.78
C THR A 631 37.77 25.44 13.49
N ALA A 632 37.03 24.37 13.20
CA ALA A 632 36.17 24.29 12.02
C ALA A 632 35.04 25.31 12.06
N SER A 633 34.43 25.50 13.23
CA SER A 633 33.34 26.46 13.39
C SER A 633 33.80 27.91 13.28
N GLU A 634 34.95 28.22 13.86
CA GLU A 634 35.63 29.51 13.75
C GLU A 634 36.04 29.79 12.29
N GLY A 635 36.40 28.75 11.53
CA GLY A 635 36.67 28.81 10.10
C GLY A 635 35.45 28.88 9.17
N GLY A 636 34.24 29.08 9.71
CA GLY A 636 33.02 29.32 8.92
C GLY A 636 31.98 28.19 8.90
N ARG A 637 32.29 27.00 9.43
CA ARG A 637 31.27 25.94 9.59
C ARG A 637 30.29 26.29 10.72
N ARG A 638 29.05 25.82 10.59
CA ARG A 638 28.03 25.94 11.64
C ARG A 638 27.69 24.57 12.18
N LEU A 639 27.83 24.39 13.49
CA LEU A 639 27.64 23.08 14.10
C LEU A 639 26.16 22.83 14.39
N LEU A 640 25.65 21.68 13.99
CA LEU A 640 24.38 21.14 14.45
C LEU A 640 24.63 19.81 15.12
N ILE A 641 24.64 19.81 16.45
CA ILE A 641 24.86 18.62 17.26
C ILE A 641 23.53 18.08 17.73
N GLU A 642 23.16 16.90 17.25
CA GLU A 642 22.00 16.14 17.68
C GLU A 642 22.38 15.15 18.78
N SER A 643 21.69 15.25 19.90
CA SER A 643 21.80 14.30 21.00
C SER A 643 20.66 13.29 20.93
N LEU A 644 20.99 12.02 20.70
CA LEU A 644 20.05 10.91 20.64
C LEU A 644 19.83 10.24 22.01
N ASP A 645 20.70 10.52 22.99
CA ASP A 645 20.59 9.97 24.34
C ASP A 645 21.02 10.97 25.42
N LYS A 646 20.44 10.84 26.62
CA LYS A 646 20.74 11.73 27.76
C LYS A 646 22.18 11.59 28.26
N ALA A 647 22.78 10.40 28.16
CA ALA A 647 24.17 10.18 28.55
C ALA A 647 25.14 10.88 27.59
N PHE A 648 24.81 10.93 26.28
CA PHE A 648 25.56 11.76 25.33
C PHE A 648 25.45 13.24 25.71
N THR A 649 24.22 13.75 25.97
CA THR A 649 24.02 15.15 26.38
C THR A 649 24.87 15.50 27.61
N ALA A 650 24.80 14.68 28.67
CA ALA A 650 25.48 14.94 29.92
C ALA A 650 27.01 14.91 29.76
N SER A 651 27.53 13.92 29.03
CA SER A 651 28.96 13.82 28.75
C SER A 651 29.47 15.00 27.91
N LEU A 652 28.77 15.32 26.82
CA LEU A 652 29.16 16.39 25.90
C LEU A 652 29.14 17.76 26.59
N THR A 653 28.05 18.10 27.29
CA THR A 653 27.92 19.42 27.96
C THR A 653 28.99 19.63 29.05
N GLY A 654 29.36 18.57 29.77
CA GLY A 654 30.48 18.60 30.71
C GLY A 654 31.82 18.84 30.01
N ARG A 655 32.09 18.14 28.90
CA ARG A 655 33.32 18.33 28.11
C ARG A 655 33.40 19.73 27.48
N LEU A 656 32.31 20.23 26.90
CA LEU A 656 32.21 21.56 26.32
C LEU A 656 32.52 22.64 27.35
N SER A 657 31.93 22.55 28.55
CA SER A 657 32.18 23.51 29.64
C SER A 657 33.64 23.50 30.08
N ASN A 658 34.26 22.33 30.21
CA ASN A 658 35.68 22.19 30.55
C ASN A 658 36.61 22.74 29.45
N ALA A 659 36.19 22.66 28.19
CA ALA A 659 36.89 23.21 27.04
C ALA A 659 36.63 24.72 26.82
N GLY A 660 35.90 25.38 27.73
CA GLY A 660 35.64 26.82 27.66
C GLY A 660 34.53 27.24 26.69
N TRP A 661 33.73 26.30 26.18
CA TRP A 661 32.59 26.63 25.32
C TRP A 661 31.45 27.25 26.14
N LYS A 662 30.74 28.20 25.54
CA LYS A 662 29.54 28.81 26.13
C LYS A 662 28.30 28.06 25.69
N ILE A 663 27.44 27.70 26.64
CA ILE A 663 26.12 27.10 26.38
C ILE A 663 25.06 28.10 26.84
N GLY A 664 24.18 28.52 25.93
CA GLY A 664 23.23 29.58 26.17
C GLY A 664 21.84 29.31 25.59
N ALA A 665 20.97 30.30 25.73
CA ALA A 665 19.62 30.25 25.17
C ALA A 665 19.66 30.10 23.64
N PRO A 666 18.77 29.28 23.05
CA PRO A 666 18.70 29.12 21.61
C PRO A 666 18.17 30.40 20.92
N PRO A 667 18.40 30.56 19.61
CA PRO A 667 17.68 31.53 18.80
C PRO A 667 16.15 31.32 18.88
N PRO A 668 15.35 32.36 18.56
CA PRO A 668 13.90 32.22 18.43
C PRO A 668 13.53 31.12 17.40
N ASN A 669 12.37 30.48 17.60
CA ASN A 669 11.81 29.46 16.70
C ASN A 669 12.64 28.16 16.58
N CYS A 670 13.56 27.88 17.50
CA CYS A 670 14.18 26.56 17.61
C CYS A 670 13.24 25.55 18.32
N PRO A 671 13.34 24.24 18.01
CA PRO A 671 12.62 23.20 18.75
C PRO A 671 12.94 23.19 20.25
N PRO A 672 12.04 22.67 21.10
CA PRO A 672 12.33 22.43 22.51
C PRO A 672 13.62 21.64 22.72
N GLY A 673 14.35 21.91 23.82
CA GLY A 673 15.62 21.22 24.09
C GLY A 673 16.79 21.65 23.19
N THR A 674 16.68 22.80 22.52
CA THR A 674 17.81 23.40 21.79
C THR A 674 18.61 24.35 22.69
N ALA A 675 19.93 24.29 22.59
CA ALA A 675 20.87 25.20 23.25
C ALA A 675 21.84 25.79 22.23
N ARG A 676 22.17 27.08 22.39
CA ARG A 676 23.19 27.74 21.57
C ARG A 676 24.58 27.39 22.10
N LEU A 677 25.47 27.01 21.20
CA LEU A 677 26.89 26.76 21.47
C LEU A 677 27.71 27.95 20.95
N GLY A 678 28.63 28.43 21.76
CA GLY A 678 29.67 29.38 21.36
C GLY A 678 31.05 28.78 21.63
N THR A 679 31.91 28.74 20.62
CA THR A 679 33.30 28.27 20.78
C THR A 679 34.15 29.36 21.44
N PRO A 680 35.29 29.01 22.05
CA PRO A 680 36.19 29.99 22.65
C PRO A 680 36.69 31.07 21.68
N GLY A 681 36.94 30.73 20.41
CA GLY A 681 37.41 31.66 19.38
C GLY A 681 36.31 32.36 18.56
N GLY A 682 35.05 32.26 18.98
CA GLY A 682 33.93 33.03 18.42
C GLY A 682 33.06 32.30 17.38
N GLY A 683 33.35 31.04 17.06
CA GLY A 683 32.45 30.17 16.29
C GLY A 683 31.18 29.81 17.05
N GLY A 684 30.30 29.04 16.43
CA GLY A 684 29.05 28.64 17.07
C GLY A 684 28.23 27.58 16.35
N GLY A 685 27.19 27.15 17.05
CA GLY A 685 26.27 26.13 16.57
C GLY A 685 25.12 25.92 17.53
N LEU A 686 24.37 24.84 17.32
CA LEU A 686 23.26 24.42 18.17
C LEU A 686 23.49 22.98 18.65
N LEU A 687 23.19 22.75 19.93
CA LEU A 687 22.97 21.42 20.49
C LEU A 687 21.47 21.20 20.60
N VAL A 688 20.96 20.10 20.07
CA VAL A 688 19.53 19.76 20.06
C VAL A 688 19.34 18.42 20.75
N THR A 689 18.58 18.40 21.84
CA THR A 689 18.20 17.16 22.55
C THR A 689 16.88 16.58 22.08
N ALA A 690 16.17 17.29 21.20
CA ALA A 690 15.05 16.72 20.44
C ALA A 690 15.61 15.72 19.41
N SER A 691 15.06 14.51 19.34
CA SER A 691 15.45 13.53 18.32
C SER A 691 14.91 13.93 16.94
N ILE A 692 15.49 14.99 16.36
CA ILE A 692 15.16 15.55 15.04
C ILE A 692 15.33 14.54 13.90
N SER A 693 16.10 13.47 14.10
CA SER A 693 16.22 12.33 13.20
C SER A 693 14.97 11.46 13.12
N ARG A 694 14.18 11.35 14.21
CA ARG A 694 12.95 10.52 14.24
C ARG A 694 11.91 10.89 13.17
N PRO A 695 11.47 12.17 13.05
CA PRO A 695 10.48 12.55 12.04
C PRO A 695 10.99 12.34 10.61
N LEU A 696 12.29 12.46 10.38
CA LEU A 696 12.89 12.18 9.07
C LEU A 696 12.79 10.71 8.69
N MET A 697 12.86 9.81 9.68
CA MET A 697 12.66 8.37 9.49
C MET A 697 11.19 7.94 9.60
N GLY A 698 10.25 8.89 9.54
CA GLY A 698 8.81 8.60 9.60
C GLY A 698 8.31 8.19 10.99
N ARG A 699 8.98 8.65 12.05
CA ARG A 699 8.63 8.41 13.45
C ARG A 699 8.14 9.68 14.13
N ARG A 700 7.28 9.57 15.13
CA ARG A 700 6.90 10.73 15.95
C ARG A 700 8.07 11.13 16.85
N ALA A 701 8.40 12.42 16.91
CA ALA A 701 9.30 12.95 17.92
C ALA A 701 8.56 13.10 19.26
N ASP A 702 9.23 12.76 20.36
CA ASP A 702 8.64 12.77 21.71
C ASP A 702 8.19 14.17 22.14
N ASP A 703 8.82 15.21 21.59
CA ASP A 703 8.56 16.63 21.85
C ASP A 703 7.64 17.29 20.81
N GLY A 704 7.11 16.52 19.86
CA GLY A 704 6.25 17.02 18.79
C GLY A 704 6.97 17.67 17.61
N THR A 705 8.31 17.63 17.56
CA THR A 705 9.09 18.16 16.43
C THR A 705 8.66 17.53 15.11
N SER A 706 8.35 18.38 14.12
CA SER A 706 7.99 17.98 12.76
C SER A 706 9.17 18.08 11.78
N ILE A 707 9.05 17.46 10.61
CA ILE A 707 10.04 17.59 9.51
C ILE A 707 10.25 19.07 9.14
N SER A 708 9.18 19.87 9.10
CA SER A 708 9.27 21.30 8.82
C SER A 708 10.09 22.05 9.86
N ASN A 709 9.99 21.68 11.14
CA ASN A 709 10.84 22.25 12.19
C ASN A 709 12.31 21.89 11.98
N VAL A 710 12.62 20.67 11.50
CA VAL A 710 14.00 20.27 11.19
C VAL A 710 14.57 21.05 10.01
N ILE A 711 13.78 21.24 8.94
CA ILE A 711 14.17 22.06 7.78
C ILE A 711 14.41 23.52 8.21
N GLN A 712 13.55 24.07 9.07
CA GLN A 712 13.73 25.41 9.64
C GLN A 712 14.98 25.49 10.52
N LEU A 713 15.22 24.49 11.35
CA LEU A 713 16.41 24.42 12.22
C LEU A 713 17.71 24.46 11.41
N VAL A 714 17.79 23.72 10.30
CA VAL A 714 18.96 23.75 9.41
C VAL A 714 19.19 25.15 8.83
N GLN A 715 18.11 25.83 8.43
CA GLN A 715 18.21 27.22 7.96
C GLN A 715 18.70 28.18 9.06
N VAL A 716 18.17 28.05 10.29
CA VAL A 716 18.59 28.84 11.45
C VAL A 716 20.07 28.63 11.76
N VAL A 717 20.55 27.38 11.75
CA VAL A 717 21.96 27.06 11.98
C VAL A 717 22.84 27.68 10.89
N ALA A 718 22.42 27.59 9.62
CA ALA A 718 23.15 28.16 8.49
C ALA A 718 23.25 29.70 8.57
N ASP A 719 22.23 30.38 9.12
CA ASP A 719 22.18 31.84 9.27
C ASP A 719 22.84 32.37 10.54
N LEU A 720 23.40 31.51 11.40
CA LEU A 720 24.15 31.98 12.55
C LEU A 720 25.30 32.87 12.06
N GLU A 721 25.34 34.13 12.49
CA GLU A 721 26.37 35.07 12.08
C GLU A 721 27.77 34.56 12.49
N SER A 722 28.76 34.76 11.62
CA SER A 722 30.16 34.69 12.02
C SER A 722 30.44 35.91 12.92
N PRO A 723 31.22 35.77 14.00
CA PRO A 723 31.43 36.81 15.00
C PRO A 723 31.97 38.14 14.45
N GLU A 724 32.52 38.15 13.22
CA GLU A 724 33.01 39.38 12.58
C GLU A 724 31.89 40.33 12.11
N ALA A 725 30.68 39.84 11.83
CA ALA A 725 29.57 40.69 11.35
C ALA A 725 28.87 41.47 12.49
N ALA A 726 28.71 40.85 13.67
CA ALA A 726 27.99 41.42 14.81
C ALA A 726 28.70 42.64 15.44
N SER A 727 29.99 42.85 15.15
CA SER A 727 30.79 43.97 15.67
C SER A 727 30.76 45.23 14.79
N SER A 728 30.08 45.19 13.64
CA SER A 728 30.02 46.31 12.67
C SER A 728 28.71 47.09 12.67
N GLY A 729 27.74 46.72 13.52
CA GLY A 729 26.42 47.33 13.63
C GLY A 729 26.15 48.03 14.97
N GLY A 730 27.16 48.73 15.51
CA GLY A 730 27.03 49.60 16.69
C GLY A 730 26.68 51.04 16.31
#